data_AF-A0A7C5T4C8-F1
#
_entry.id   AF-A0A7C5T4C8-F1
#
_cell.length_a   1.000
_cell.length_b   1.000
_cell.length_c   1.000
_cell.angle_alpha   90.00
_cell.angle_beta   90.00
_cell.angle_gamma   90.00
#
_symmetry.space_group_name_H-M   'P 1'
#
loop_
_entity.id
_entity.type
_entity.pdbx_description
1 polymer ?
#
loop_
_entity_poly.entity_id
_entity_poly.type
_entity_poly.pdbx_seq_one_letter_code
_entity_poly.pdbx_strand_id
1 'polypeptide(L)'
;MNCGVGIEHPYLAILAVVAFTAAVMSVMYLFIHTYTEMLKAPVLSTYAEACYTDSEVYLDVTLKHERGLPVALRRVEVYSDRGTVAYSPSSSPGGIYVELVGFDGRLGVGQVGVVRMVFPRDYFTVGRTYHGLVLFDVGNTVFTFQLVECPQVPTTPPVTFNAKLVDTGTVVGDWTVTALGLARPSVIELYSREKVLYYDTFDSDPFTAGRLVALTCTWSYDPVNKLISVSATSPRPRDYGGECIAVVNRGIPSSGTIYVASTVRALSGRGYADIVLVQDRRALYTLGMYFNPTELYQGYEIWAYTRRWDELKEVKEPTLYNVNYNIVAVYTFDTRYLALWSNRTLVADTVDTRVNPVQVGLGAYVSDDDDKGRGQLWGTVDIAFDNLVVTVDTPPWLIYVRDVPRGWSIVLKDSAGRVVSSNTSIDGIVSLDVWEYFIIPRGTLEVYDDLNRLVGSETFDYIVGGDIYIVNVNVSEFTALLVGVGGSRRILAYNISGGVENPVLVRVVDAGTVFNGYADVAIGLGRIHLLNASGVFRYSFSQGSWVLVTSSCRATGRGARLEVVGGVLVVVPGVGNSSICLYDTATGGASLHPVAEGVFTDYTSTAACGDLVCVSLYDTVNARPVVAAYRVSGSTLSLERLYSTTGYRLLGLAYDCSRR
;
A
#
# COMPACT_ATOMS: atom_id res chain seq x y z
N MET A 1 -13.66 70.73 64.81
CA MET A 1 -13.60 70.03 63.50
C MET A 1 -13.20 68.60 63.77
N ASN A 2 -14.16 67.68 63.87
CA ASN A 2 -13.91 66.26 64.07
C ASN A 2 -14.17 65.51 62.75
N CYS A 3 -13.13 65.37 61.94
CA CYS A 3 -13.12 64.46 60.80
C CYS A 3 -12.80 63.04 61.28
N GLY A 4 -13.77 62.38 61.91
CA GLY A 4 -13.75 60.94 62.14
C GLY A 4 -14.30 60.22 60.92
N VAL A 5 -13.55 60.19 59.82
CA VAL A 5 -13.99 59.52 58.58
C VAL A 5 -13.55 58.05 58.63
N GLY A 6 -14.49 57.20 59.03
CA GLY A 6 -14.77 55.85 58.53
C GLY A 6 -13.61 54.98 58.03
N ILE A 7 -12.79 54.45 58.94
CA ILE A 7 -11.89 53.32 58.65
C ILE A 7 -12.65 51.97 58.71
N GLU A 8 -13.90 51.95 59.17
CA GLU A 8 -14.67 50.71 59.40
C GLU A 8 -15.16 50.01 58.12
N HIS A 9 -15.36 50.75 57.01
CA HIS A 9 -15.91 50.20 55.76
C HIS A 9 -14.99 49.22 54.99
N PRO A 10 -13.68 49.46 54.80
CA PRO A 10 -12.83 48.52 54.07
C PRO A 10 -12.64 47.19 54.81
N TYR A 11 -12.61 47.19 56.15
CA TYR A 11 -12.49 45.95 56.93
C TYR A 11 -13.74 45.08 56.81
N LEU A 12 -14.93 45.69 56.85
CA LEU A 12 -16.18 44.96 56.64
C LEU A 12 -16.28 44.37 55.22
N ALA A 13 -15.81 45.10 54.20
CA ALA A 13 -15.77 44.60 52.83
C ALA A 13 -14.81 43.40 52.68
N ILE A 14 -13.61 43.47 53.28
CA ILE A 14 -12.65 42.36 53.26
C ILE A 14 -13.22 41.14 54.01
N LEU A 15 -13.81 41.34 55.18
CA LEU A 15 -14.43 40.24 55.94
C LEU A 15 -15.60 39.61 55.18
N ALA A 16 -16.42 40.41 54.48
CA ALA A 16 -17.51 39.90 53.64
C ALA A 16 -16.99 39.07 52.46
N VAL A 17 -15.91 39.52 51.79
CA VAL A 17 -15.26 38.75 50.71
C VAL A 17 -14.70 37.45 51.24
N VAL A 18 -13.96 37.46 52.36
CA VAL A 18 -13.40 36.24 52.97
C VAL A 18 -14.50 35.26 53.36
N ALA A 19 -15.60 35.72 53.97
CA ALA A 19 -16.73 34.87 54.32
C ALA A 19 -17.42 34.28 53.09
N PHE A 20 -17.61 35.08 52.02
CA PHE A 20 -18.16 34.61 50.76
C PHE A 20 -17.25 33.57 50.09
N THR A 21 -15.94 33.83 50.01
CA THR A 21 -14.98 32.87 49.43
C THR A 21 -14.95 31.58 50.23
N ALA A 22 -14.98 31.64 51.56
CA ALA A 22 -15.05 30.45 52.41
C ALA A 22 -16.33 29.63 52.14
N ALA A 23 -17.49 30.29 52.04
CA ALA A 23 -18.75 29.64 51.72
C ALA A 23 -18.73 28.95 50.34
N VAL A 24 -18.22 29.62 49.31
CA VAL A 24 -18.09 29.06 47.95
C VAL A 24 -17.15 27.85 47.95
N MET A 25 -15.99 27.95 48.61
CA MET A 25 -15.04 26.85 48.71
C MET A 25 -15.62 25.65 49.48
N SER A 26 -16.39 25.88 50.55
CA SER A 26 -17.09 24.81 51.27
C SER A 26 -18.16 24.11 50.41
N VAL A 27 -18.94 24.86 49.62
CA VAL A 27 -19.93 24.29 48.70
C VAL A 27 -19.26 23.50 47.58
N MET A 28 -18.17 24.02 47.00
CA MET A 28 -17.39 23.30 45.98
C MET A 28 -16.78 22.01 46.55
N TYR A 29 -16.21 22.07 47.76
CA TYR A 29 -15.66 20.89 48.43
C TYR A 29 -16.74 19.84 48.69
N LEU A 30 -17.91 20.25 49.19
CA LEU A 30 -19.04 19.35 49.40
C LEU A 30 -19.48 18.71 48.06
N PHE A 31 -19.60 19.50 46.99
CA PHE A 31 -19.96 19.00 45.67
C PHE A 31 -18.94 17.98 45.14
N ILE A 32 -17.64 18.30 45.20
CA ILE A 32 -16.57 17.39 44.77
C ILE A 32 -16.57 16.12 45.61
N HIS A 33 -16.75 16.23 46.93
CA HIS A 33 -16.81 15.08 47.82
C HIS A 33 -18.02 14.20 47.51
N THR A 34 -19.22 14.76 47.42
CA THR A 34 -20.44 14.03 47.06
C THR A 34 -20.34 13.39 45.68
N TYR A 35 -19.80 14.10 44.68
CA TYR A 35 -19.59 13.56 43.35
C TYR A 35 -18.57 12.42 43.33
N THR A 36 -17.49 12.54 44.09
CA THR A 36 -16.47 11.49 44.22
C THR A 36 -17.03 10.25 44.93
N GLU A 37 -17.86 10.42 45.97
CA GLU A 37 -18.56 9.30 46.62
C GLU A 37 -19.62 8.67 45.70
N MET A 38 -20.33 9.45 44.89
CA MET A 38 -21.26 8.93 43.88
C MET A 38 -20.54 8.13 42.79
N LEU A 39 -19.33 8.53 42.40
CA LEU A 39 -18.51 7.78 41.43
C LEU A 39 -17.99 6.45 41.99
N LYS A 40 -17.96 6.26 43.32
CA LYS A 40 -17.62 4.97 43.94
C LYS A 40 -18.77 3.97 43.90
N ALA A 41 -20.00 4.43 43.70
CA ALA A 41 -21.16 3.54 43.59
C ALA A 41 -21.01 2.63 42.35
N PRO A 42 -21.03 1.31 42.52
CA PRO A 42 -20.86 0.39 41.41
C PRO A 42 -22.05 0.49 40.44
N VAL A 43 -21.74 0.59 39.15
CA VAL A 43 -22.71 0.47 38.07
C VAL A 43 -22.45 -0.83 37.34
N LEU A 44 -23.46 -1.69 37.39
CA LEU A 44 -23.43 -3.03 36.83
C LEU A 44 -24.45 -3.10 35.70
N SER A 45 -24.06 -3.68 34.57
CA SER A 45 -24.98 -4.06 33.50
C SER A 45 -25.08 -5.58 33.44
N THR A 46 -26.29 -6.07 33.23
CA THR A 46 -26.56 -7.51 33.18
C THR A 46 -27.41 -7.90 32.01
N TYR A 47 -27.08 -9.06 31.48
CA TYR A 47 -27.76 -9.68 30.35
C TYR A 47 -27.87 -11.17 30.61
N ALA A 48 -28.99 -11.79 30.26
CA ALA A 48 -29.22 -13.20 30.50
C ALA A 48 -29.77 -13.88 29.24
N GLU A 49 -29.15 -15.00 28.88
CA GLU A 49 -29.60 -15.88 27.81
C GLU A 49 -29.92 -17.23 28.43
N ALA A 50 -31.04 -17.82 28.01
CA ALA A 50 -31.40 -19.16 28.43
C ALA A 50 -31.81 -20.01 27.25
N CYS A 51 -31.25 -21.21 27.17
CA CYS A 51 -31.68 -22.19 26.18
C CYS A 51 -32.05 -23.53 26.84
N TYR A 52 -32.91 -24.32 26.17
CA TYR A 52 -33.31 -25.64 26.65
C TYR A 52 -32.96 -26.76 25.68
N THR A 53 -32.65 -27.93 26.24
CA THR A 53 -32.61 -29.23 25.57
C THR A 53 -33.78 -30.09 26.02
N ASP A 54 -33.81 -31.37 25.64
CA ASP A 54 -34.84 -32.30 26.10
C ASP A 54 -34.81 -32.53 27.62
N SER A 55 -33.62 -32.43 28.25
CA SER A 55 -33.42 -32.77 29.66
C SER A 55 -33.03 -31.59 30.56
N GLU A 56 -32.45 -30.53 29.99
CA GLU A 56 -31.83 -29.46 30.77
C GLU A 56 -32.17 -28.07 30.22
N VAL A 57 -32.00 -27.07 31.08
CA VAL A 57 -32.01 -25.65 30.75
C VAL A 57 -30.68 -25.06 31.14
N TYR A 58 -30.02 -24.40 30.18
CA TYR A 58 -28.79 -23.65 30.37
C TYR A 58 -29.14 -22.17 30.48
N LEU A 59 -28.75 -21.51 31.56
CA LEU A 59 -28.94 -20.09 31.79
C LEU A 59 -27.56 -19.44 31.99
N ASP A 60 -27.17 -18.56 31.07
CA ASP A 60 -25.94 -17.78 31.16
C ASP A 60 -26.31 -16.33 31.51
N VAL A 61 -25.93 -15.90 32.72
CA VAL A 61 -26.11 -14.52 33.20
C VAL A 61 -24.80 -13.77 33.08
N THR A 62 -24.67 -12.95 32.04
CA THR A 62 -23.52 -12.07 31.82
C THR A 62 -23.61 -10.82 32.70
N LEU A 63 -22.51 -10.53 33.38
CA LEU A 63 -22.33 -9.45 34.33
C LEU A 63 -21.17 -8.57 33.84
N LYS A 64 -21.40 -7.27 33.71
CA LYS A 64 -20.35 -6.30 33.37
C LYS A 64 -20.28 -5.21 34.43
N HIS A 65 -19.06 -4.95 34.90
CA HIS A 65 -18.78 -3.84 35.80
C HIS A 65 -18.34 -2.62 35.02
N GLU A 66 -19.16 -1.57 34.99
CA GLU A 66 -18.90 -0.41 34.14
C GLU A 66 -18.07 0.66 34.85
N ARG A 67 -18.32 0.90 36.15
CA ARG A 67 -17.63 1.90 36.98
C ARG A 67 -17.94 1.70 38.45
N GLY A 68 -17.13 2.28 39.34
CA GLY A 68 -17.30 2.23 40.80
C GLY A 68 -16.27 1.35 41.51
N LEU A 69 -16.52 0.96 42.76
CA LEU A 69 -15.65 0.03 43.48
C LEU A 69 -15.88 -1.42 43.03
N PRO A 70 -14.85 -2.30 43.07
CA PRO A 70 -15.01 -3.73 42.83
C PRO A 70 -16.11 -4.33 43.71
N VAL A 71 -16.87 -5.28 43.17
CA VAL A 71 -18.00 -5.91 43.87
C VAL A 71 -17.75 -7.41 44.05
N ALA A 72 -18.24 -7.98 45.15
CA ALA A 72 -18.20 -9.41 45.42
C ALA A 72 -19.60 -10.01 45.31
N LEU A 73 -19.75 -11.05 44.48
CA LEU A 73 -20.98 -11.78 44.30
C LEU A 73 -21.40 -12.41 45.63
N ARG A 74 -22.61 -12.06 46.10
CA ARG A 74 -23.19 -12.63 47.32
C ARG A 74 -24.15 -13.77 46.99
N ARG A 75 -25.04 -13.53 46.04
CA ARG A 75 -26.14 -14.45 45.75
C ARG A 75 -26.71 -14.21 44.36
N VAL A 76 -27.15 -15.28 43.70
CA VAL A 76 -27.94 -15.27 42.47
C VAL A 76 -29.26 -15.95 42.75
N GLU A 77 -30.36 -15.27 42.48
CA GLU A 77 -31.72 -15.81 42.62
C GLU A 77 -32.38 -15.90 41.25
N VAL A 78 -32.98 -17.05 40.96
CA VAL A 78 -33.75 -17.30 39.73
C VAL A 78 -35.16 -17.72 40.13
N TYR A 79 -36.16 -17.02 39.62
CA TYR A 79 -37.57 -17.30 39.91
C TYR A 79 -38.11 -18.20 38.81
N SER A 80 -38.41 -19.46 39.15
CA SER A 80 -38.84 -20.51 38.22
C SER A 80 -40.27 -20.99 38.51
N ASP A 81 -40.80 -21.90 37.70
CA ASP A 81 -42.12 -22.52 37.95
C ASP A 81 -42.14 -23.39 39.22
N ARG A 82 -40.96 -23.82 39.70
CA ARG A 82 -40.78 -24.58 40.95
C ARG A 82 -40.43 -23.72 42.17
N GLY A 83 -40.51 -22.40 42.02
CA GLY A 83 -40.18 -21.45 43.07
C GLY A 83 -38.82 -20.80 42.88
N THR A 84 -38.27 -20.24 43.95
CA THR A 84 -37.01 -19.48 43.89
C THR A 84 -35.82 -20.40 44.11
N VAL A 85 -34.92 -20.43 43.13
CA VAL A 85 -33.60 -21.05 43.26
C VAL A 85 -32.61 -19.98 43.67
N ALA A 86 -31.85 -20.24 44.72
CA ALA A 86 -30.80 -19.34 45.18
C ALA A 86 -29.45 -20.06 45.20
N TYR A 87 -28.49 -19.47 44.50
CA TYR A 87 -27.09 -19.82 44.56
C TYR A 87 -26.32 -18.77 45.36
N SER A 88 -25.42 -19.18 46.24
CA SER A 88 -24.39 -18.32 46.84
C SER A 88 -23.05 -19.03 46.63
N PRO A 89 -21.92 -18.32 46.47
CA PRO A 89 -20.61 -18.96 46.20
C PRO A 89 -20.18 -20.03 47.22
N SER A 90 -20.74 -20.00 48.43
CA SER A 90 -20.50 -20.97 49.50
C SER A 90 -21.53 -22.10 49.60
N SER A 91 -22.51 -22.18 48.69
CA SER A 91 -23.62 -23.14 48.74
C SER A 91 -23.89 -23.73 47.36
N SER A 92 -24.02 -25.06 47.29
CA SER A 92 -24.49 -25.73 46.08
C SER A 92 -26.00 -25.97 46.16
N PRO A 93 -26.82 -25.34 45.31
CA PRO A 93 -28.24 -25.69 45.20
C PRO A 93 -28.36 -27.11 44.65
N GLY A 94 -28.96 -28.01 45.43
CA GLY A 94 -29.06 -29.43 45.08
C GLY A 94 -29.70 -29.65 43.70
N GLY A 95 -28.98 -30.33 42.80
CA GLY A 95 -29.43 -30.65 41.45
C GLY A 95 -29.30 -29.52 40.43
N ILE A 96 -28.64 -28.41 40.78
CA ILE A 96 -28.40 -27.28 39.87
C ILE A 96 -26.90 -27.02 39.82
N TYR A 97 -26.32 -27.17 38.65
CA TYR A 97 -24.89 -26.90 38.44
C TYR A 97 -24.70 -25.41 38.21
N VAL A 98 -23.74 -24.79 38.91
CA VAL A 98 -23.40 -23.38 38.76
C VAL A 98 -21.90 -23.22 38.55
N GLU A 99 -21.53 -22.49 37.51
CA GLU A 99 -20.15 -22.19 37.13
C GLU A 99 -19.97 -20.67 36.96
N LEU A 100 -18.85 -20.14 37.46
CA LEU A 100 -18.45 -18.76 37.24
C LEU A 100 -17.35 -18.73 36.18
N VAL A 101 -17.60 -18.05 35.06
CA VAL A 101 -16.66 -17.93 33.95
C VAL A 101 -16.17 -16.48 33.87
N GLY A 102 -14.85 -16.29 33.79
CA GLY A 102 -14.24 -14.97 33.66
C GLY A 102 -14.04 -14.20 34.98
N PHE A 103 -14.51 -14.73 36.11
CA PHE A 103 -14.28 -14.16 37.45
C PHE A 103 -14.43 -15.20 38.56
N ASP A 104 -13.82 -14.95 39.71
CA ASP A 104 -13.77 -15.86 40.88
C ASP A 104 -14.81 -15.53 41.96
N GLY A 105 -15.87 -14.81 41.58
CA GLY A 105 -16.84 -14.23 42.50
C GLY A 105 -16.55 -12.77 42.86
N ARG A 106 -15.39 -12.21 42.50
CA ARG A 106 -15.15 -10.75 42.53
C ARG A 106 -15.09 -10.18 41.12
N LEU A 107 -15.83 -9.09 40.90
CA LEU A 107 -15.87 -8.38 39.62
C LEU A 107 -15.26 -6.99 39.79
N GLY A 108 -14.12 -6.75 39.13
CA GLY A 108 -13.45 -5.45 39.09
C GLY A 108 -13.96 -4.55 37.96
N VAL A 109 -13.65 -3.26 38.02
CA VAL A 109 -14.06 -2.27 37.02
C VAL A 109 -13.58 -2.65 35.62
N GLY A 110 -14.48 -2.64 34.63
CA GLY A 110 -14.22 -3.00 33.24
C GLY A 110 -14.29 -4.51 32.96
N GLN A 111 -14.35 -5.36 33.99
CA GLN A 111 -14.42 -6.81 33.80
C GLN A 111 -15.82 -7.28 33.40
N VAL A 112 -15.85 -8.39 32.68
CA VAL A 112 -17.05 -9.13 32.30
C VAL A 112 -16.93 -10.55 32.84
N GLY A 113 -17.96 -11.01 33.53
CA GLY A 113 -18.07 -12.37 34.04
C GLY A 113 -19.41 -12.99 33.65
N VAL A 114 -19.48 -14.32 33.62
CA VAL A 114 -20.72 -15.05 33.33
C VAL A 114 -21.01 -16.01 34.49
N VAL A 115 -22.24 -15.98 34.99
CA VAL A 115 -22.77 -17.02 35.88
C VAL A 115 -23.57 -17.98 35.04
N ARG A 116 -23.03 -19.18 34.81
CA ARG A 116 -23.68 -20.27 34.09
C ARG A 116 -24.41 -21.16 35.07
N MET A 117 -25.70 -21.39 34.84
CA MET A 117 -26.55 -22.24 35.68
C MET A 117 -27.24 -23.30 34.81
N VAL A 118 -27.20 -24.56 35.25
CA VAL A 118 -27.88 -25.68 34.56
C VAL A 118 -29.01 -26.20 35.44
N PHE A 119 -30.23 -26.17 34.93
CA PHE A 119 -31.44 -26.61 35.62
C PHE A 119 -32.04 -27.84 34.93
N PRO A 120 -32.74 -28.71 35.68
CA PRO A 120 -33.63 -29.69 35.08
C PRO A 120 -34.73 -29.02 34.24
N ARG A 121 -35.14 -29.66 33.14
CA ARG A 121 -36.07 -29.09 32.15
C ARG A 121 -37.41 -28.61 32.73
N ASP A 122 -37.86 -29.25 33.81
CA ASP A 122 -39.14 -29.03 34.48
C ASP A 122 -39.18 -27.80 35.40
N TYR A 123 -38.07 -27.05 35.51
CA TYR A 123 -38.03 -25.77 36.23
C TYR A 123 -38.72 -24.64 35.46
N PHE A 124 -38.86 -24.79 34.13
CA PHE A 124 -39.37 -23.71 33.31
C PHE A 124 -40.27 -24.16 32.14
N THR A 125 -41.36 -23.43 31.96
CA THR A 125 -42.27 -23.50 30.80
C THR A 125 -41.77 -22.59 29.67
N VAL A 126 -41.72 -23.12 28.44
CA VAL A 126 -41.30 -22.39 27.22
C VAL A 126 -42.31 -21.31 26.85
N GLY A 127 -41.81 -20.17 26.35
CA GLY A 127 -42.64 -19.01 25.98
C GLY A 127 -43.00 -18.09 27.14
N ARG A 128 -42.64 -18.44 28.39
CA ARG A 128 -42.79 -17.56 29.55
C ARG A 128 -41.52 -16.74 29.77
N THR A 129 -41.69 -15.49 30.23
CA THR A 129 -40.57 -14.64 30.67
C THR A 129 -40.32 -14.86 32.16
N TYR A 130 -39.08 -15.16 32.51
CA TYR A 130 -38.62 -15.30 33.89
C TYR A 130 -37.73 -14.12 34.27
N HIS A 131 -37.54 -13.95 35.58
CA HIS A 131 -36.68 -12.91 36.13
C HIS A 131 -35.73 -13.53 37.14
N GLY A 132 -34.63 -12.84 37.38
CA GLY A 132 -33.67 -13.18 38.41
C GLY A 132 -32.99 -11.94 38.97
N LEU A 133 -32.35 -12.14 40.11
CA LEU A 133 -31.66 -11.10 40.85
C LEU A 133 -30.22 -11.55 41.10
N VAL A 134 -29.28 -10.65 40.84
CA VAL A 134 -27.87 -10.84 41.23
C VAL A 134 -27.55 -9.82 42.31
N LEU A 135 -27.17 -10.34 43.48
CA LEU A 135 -26.85 -9.59 44.68
C LEU A 135 -25.34 -9.57 44.85
N PHE A 136 -24.79 -8.37 44.99
CA PHE A 136 -23.40 -8.16 45.36
C PHE A 136 -23.31 -7.62 46.80
N ASP A 137 -22.10 -7.51 47.32
CA ASP A 137 -21.84 -6.83 48.60
C ASP A 137 -22.18 -5.34 48.56
N VAL A 138 -22.04 -4.70 47.40
CA VAL A 138 -22.48 -3.33 47.13
C VAL A 138 -23.24 -3.30 45.81
N GLY A 139 -24.55 -3.08 45.87
CA GLY A 139 -25.44 -3.01 44.71
C GLY A 139 -26.08 -4.35 44.34
N ASN A 140 -27.10 -4.26 43.49
CA ASN A 140 -27.83 -5.39 42.94
C ASN A 140 -28.27 -5.09 41.51
N THR A 141 -28.62 -6.13 40.78
CA THR A 141 -29.09 -6.00 39.39
C THR A 141 -30.11 -7.08 39.10
N VAL A 142 -31.08 -6.73 38.26
CA VAL A 142 -32.20 -7.59 37.88
C VAL A 142 -32.04 -7.95 36.40
N PHE A 143 -32.31 -9.20 36.05
CA PHE A 143 -32.33 -9.64 34.67
C PHE A 143 -33.63 -10.36 34.36
N THR A 144 -33.99 -10.39 33.09
CA THR A 144 -35.12 -11.15 32.56
C THR A 144 -34.65 -12.01 31.41
N PHE A 145 -35.24 -13.19 31.24
CA PHE A 145 -34.90 -14.09 30.14
C PHE A 145 -36.13 -14.85 29.65
N GLN A 146 -36.05 -15.33 28.41
CA GLN A 146 -36.99 -16.27 27.83
C GLN A 146 -36.20 -17.48 27.32
N LEU A 147 -36.85 -18.65 27.35
CA LEU A 147 -36.25 -19.89 26.90
C LEU A 147 -36.35 -19.99 25.38
N VAL A 148 -35.20 -20.14 24.74
CA VAL A 148 -35.10 -20.55 23.34
C VAL A 148 -34.61 -21.99 23.26
N GLU A 149 -34.96 -22.72 22.19
CA GLU A 149 -34.37 -24.04 21.99
C GLU A 149 -32.85 -23.90 21.83
N CYS A 150 -32.07 -24.71 22.54
CA CYS A 150 -30.61 -24.65 22.40
C CYS A 150 -30.26 -24.95 20.95
N PRO A 151 -29.36 -24.16 20.33
CA PRO A 151 -28.90 -24.46 18.98
C PRO A 151 -28.35 -25.89 18.98
N GLN A 152 -29.03 -26.78 18.25
CA GLN A 152 -28.57 -28.15 18.02
C GLN A 152 -27.18 -28.03 17.43
N VAL A 153 -26.15 -28.40 18.19
CA VAL A 153 -24.77 -28.38 17.70
C VAL A 153 -24.73 -29.41 16.56
N PRO A 154 -24.60 -29.01 15.28
CA PRO A 154 -24.39 -30.00 14.23
C PRO A 154 -23.13 -30.80 14.60
N THR A 155 -23.15 -32.11 14.37
CA THR A 155 -22.07 -33.05 14.72
C THR A 155 -20.74 -32.79 13.99
N THR A 156 -20.63 -31.70 13.24
CA THR A 156 -19.39 -31.12 12.75
C THR A 156 -18.86 -30.08 13.75
N PRO A 157 -17.58 -30.16 14.16
CA PRO A 157 -17.05 -29.35 15.25
C PRO A 157 -17.29 -27.86 14.96
N PRO A 158 -17.91 -27.10 15.88
CA PRO A 158 -18.21 -25.70 15.67
C PRO A 158 -16.91 -24.95 15.35
N VAL A 159 -16.94 -24.07 14.35
CA VAL A 159 -15.96 -22.97 14.30
C VAL A 159 -16.23 -22.17 15.56
N THR A 160 -15.33 -22.23 16.52
CA THR A 160 -15.35 -21.30 17.64
C THR A 160 -14.94 -19.94 17.07
N PHE A 161 -15.88 -19.02 16.90
CA PHE A 161 -15.54 -17.62 16.65
C PHE A 161 -14.96 -17.05 17.95
N ASN A 162 -13.64 -17.09 18.08
CA ASN A 162 -12.94 -16.45 19.18
C ASN A 162 -12.88 -14.93 18.94
N ALA A 163 -13.96 -14.22 19.23
CA ALA A 163 -13.93 -12.76 19.35
C ALA A 163 -13.49 -12.41 20.78
N LYS A 164 -12.28 -11.88 20.94
CA LYS A 164 -11.71 -11.49 22.25
C LYS A 164 -11.49 -9.98 22.28
N LEU A 165 -12.03 -9.32 23.29
CA LEU A 165 -11.76 -7.90 23.55
C LEU A 165 -10.30 -7.74 23.99
N VAL A 166 -9.54 -6.92 23.28
CA VAL A 166 -8.17 -6.55 23.61
C VAL A 166 -8.20 -5.17 24.26
N ASP A 167 -7.84 -5.12 25.56
CA ASP A 167 -7.58 -3.85 26.23
C ASP A 167 -6.19 -3.35 25.79
N THR A 168 -6.17 -2.29 24.98
CA THR A 168 -4.94 -1.69 24.45
C THR A 168 -4.33 -0.66 25.40
N GLY A 169 -4.93 -0.42 26.58
CA GLY A 169 -4.48 0.59 27.55
C GLY A 169 -4.68 2.04 27.11
N THR A 170 -5.27 2.26 25.92
CA THR A 170 -5.71 3.58 25.44
C THR A 170 -7.19 3.78 25.77
N VAL A 171 -7.52 4.91 26.42
CA VAL A 171 -8.91 5.31 26.64
C VAL A 171 -9.56 5.47 25.26
N VAL A 172 -10.41 4.51 24.90
CA VAL A 172 -11.11 4.46 23.61
C VAL A 172 -12.07 5.63 23.56
N GLY A 173 -11.67 6.71 22.90
CA GLY A 173 -12.59 7.76 22.50
C GLY A 173 -13.46 7.26 21.35
N ASP A 174 -14.61 7.94 21.13
CA ASP A 174 -15.28 7.90 19.83
C ASP A 174 -14.21 8.07 18.72
N TRP A 175 -14.34 7.37 17.59
CA TRP A 175 -13.42 7.46 16.43
C TRP A 175 -12.12 6.65 16.49
N THR A 176 -11.99 5.67 17.39
CA THR A 176 -10.87 4.71 17.34
C THR A 176 -11.03 3.73 16.18
N VAL A 177 -9.99 3.55 15.38
CA VAL A 177 -9.93 2.62 14.23
C VAL A 177 -8.89 1.55 14.50
N THR A 178 -9.24 0.30 14.25
CA THR A 178 -8.34 -0.85 14.39
C THR A 178 -8.25 -1.61 13.08
N ALA A 179 -7.03 -1.88 12.62
CA ALA A 179 -6.77 -2.71 11.45
C ALA A 179 -5.82 -3.85 11.79
N LEU A 180 -6.10 -5.04 11.26
CA LEU A 180 -5.30 -6.26 11.44
C LEU A 180 -4.82 -6.73 10.07
N GLY A 181 -3.52 -6.99 9.93
CA GLY A 181 -2.99 -7.53 8.67
C GLY A 181 -1.55 -8.02 8.79
N LEU A 182 -1.11 -8.80 7.81
CA LEU A 182 0.31 -9.12 7.63
C LEU A 182 1.03 -7.92 7.03
N ALA A 183 1.97 -7.34 7.77
CA ALA A 183 2.92 -6.39 7.24
C ALA A 183 4.11 -7.16 6.66
N ARG A 184 4.19 -7.22 5.33
CA ARG A 184 5.35 -7.77 4.60
C ARG A 184 6.18 -6.63 4.04
N PRO A 185 7.35 -6.32 4.59
CA PRO A 185 8.28 -5.44 3.92
C PRO A 185 9.19 -6.27 3.03
N SER A 186 9.13 -5.98 1.74
CA SER A 186 10.21 -6.15 0.78
C SER A 186 11.38 -5.26 1.21
N VAL A 187 12.61 -5.79 1.21
CA VAL A 187 13.78 -4.97 1.58
C VAL A 187 14.13 -3.96 0.47
N ILE A 188 13.86 -4.32 -0.79
CA ILE A 188 14.02 -3.46 -1.96
C ILE A 188 12.78 -3.60 -2.85
N GLU A 189 12.24 -2.49 -3.34
CA GLU A 189 11.18 -2.49 -4.38
C GLU A 189 11.60 -1.65 -5.58
N LEU A 190 11.14 -2.04 -6.78
CA LEU A 190 11.12 -1.14 -7.92
C LEU A 190 10.14 0.00 -7.61
N TYR A 191 10.65 1.21 -7.43
CA TYR A 191 9.87 2.39 -7.09
C TYR A 191 9.21 3.00 -8.33
N SER A 192 9.99 3.16 -9.40
CA SER A 192 9.51 3.76 -10.64
C SER A 192 10.33 3.30 -11.83
N ARG A 193 9.62 3.01 -12.92
CA ARG A 193 10.12 2.85 -14.28
C ARG A 193 9.56 3.95 -15.21
N GLU A 194 8.91 4.98 -14.65
CA GLU A 194 8.24 6.02 -15.44
C GLU A 194 9.20 6.80 -16.35
N LYS A 195 10.49 6.84 -15.98
CA LYS A 195 11.55 7.47 -16.77
C LYS A 195 12.16 6.56 -17.83
N VAL A 196 11.83 5.26 -17.86
CA VAL A 196 12.20 4.35 -18.95
C VAL A 196 11.03 4.27 -19.93
N LEU A 197 11.17 4.96 -21.06
CA LEU A 197 10.13 5.04 -22.08
C LEU A 197 10.00 3.72 -22.85
N TYR A 198 11.13 3.06 -23.11
CA TYR A 198 11.21 1.81 -23.84
C TYR A 198 12.47 1.05 -23.46
N TYR A 199 12.40 -0.27 -23.42
CA TYR A 199 13.57 -1.13 -23.37
C TYR A 199 13.27 -2.47 -24.08
N ASP A 200 14.27 -3.07 -24.70
CA ASP A 200 14.15 -4.37 -25.36
C ASP A 200 15.50 -5.09 -25.32
N THR A 201 15.50 -6.30 -24.76
CA THR A 201 16.59 -7.28 -24.79
C THR A 201 16.53 -8.16 -26.03
N PHE A 202 15.52 -7.96 -26.88
CA PHE A 202 15.21 -8.79 -28.04
C PHE A 202 15.11 -10.28 -27.71
N ASP A 203 14.57 -10.63 -26.53
CA ASP A 203 14.24 -12.02 -26.17
C ASP A 203 13.17 -12.64 -27.09
N SER A 204 12.47 -11.80 -27.85
CA SER A 204 11.51 -12.16 -28.89
C SER A 204 11.58 -11.15 -30.04
N ASP A 205 11.16 -11.57 -31.24
CA ASP A 205 11.15 -10.71 -32.43
C ASP A 205 10.38 -9.39 -32.18
N PRO A 206 11.09 -8.24 -32.11
CA PRO A 206 10.45 -6.96 -31.78
C PRO A 206 9.58 -6.43 -32.93
N PHE A 207 9.81 -6.87 -34.17
CA PHE A 207 9.04 -6.43 -35.34
C PHE A 207 7.71 -7.17 -35.42
N THR A 208 7.72 -8.49 -35.24
CA THR A 208 6.49 -9.30 -35.19
C THR A 208 5.61 -8.89 -34.00
N ALA A 209 6.23 -8.56 -32.86
CA ALA A 209 5.51 -8.06 -31.69
C ALA A 209 5.03 -6.59 -31.82
N GLY A 210 5.44 -5.88 -32.88
CA GLY A 210 5.10 -4.47 -33.11
C GLY A 210 5.74 -3.49 -32.12
N ARG A 211 6.79 -3.91 -31.41
CA ARG A 211 7.57 -3.07 -30.47
C ARG A 211 8.50 -2.13 -31.23
N LEU A 212 9.08 -2.62 -32.33
CA LEU A 212 9.79 -1.82 -33.33
C LEU A 212 9.04 -1.81 -34.66
N VAL A 213 9.15 -0.69 -35.38
CA VAL A 213 8.61 -0.53 -36.74
C VAL A 213 9.75 -0.19 -37.68
N ALA A 214 10.04 -1.10 -38.62
CA ALA A 214 10.93 -0.81 -39.73
C ALA A 214 10.31 0.24 -40.65
N LEU A 215 10.93 1.41 -40.74
CA LEU A 215 10.50 2.49 -41.65
C LEU A 215 11.12 2.30 -43.04
N THR A 216 12.34 1.79 -43.08
CA THR A 216 13.10 1.53 -44.31
C THR A 216 13.98 0.28 -44.15
N CYS A 217 14.31 -0.32 -45.30
CA CYS A 217 15.06 -1.56 -45.41
C CYS A 217 14.35 -2.77 -44.77
N THR A 218 14.89 -3.95 -45.02
CA THR A 218 14.45 -5.17 -44.33
C THR A 218 15.35 -5.37 -43.13
N TRP A 219 14.73 -5.50 -41.96
CA TRP A 219 15.42 -5.83 -40.72
C TRP A 219 15.23 -7.32 -40.42
N SER A 220 16.25 -7.94 -39.89
CA SER A 220 16.22 -9.33 -39.43
C SER A 220 16.33 -9.39 -37.91
N TYR A 221 15.71 -10.42 -37.34
CA TYR A 221 15.85 -10.79 -35.95
C TYR A 221 16.61 -12.13 -35.87
N ASP A 222 17.65 -12.18 -35.05
CA ASP A 222 18.39 -13.41 -34.75
C ASP A 222 17.87 -13.99 -33.42
N PRO A 223 17.09 -15.09 -33.44
CA PRO A 223 16.53 -15.69 -32.23
C PRO A 223 17.56 -16.40 -31.36
N VAL A 224 18.75 -16.71 -31.89
CA VAL A 224 19.81 -17.42 -31.15
C VAL A 224 20.61 -16.42 -30.32
N ASN A 225 21.06 -15.34 -30.96
CA ASN A 225 21.86 -14.32 -30.31
C ASN A 225 21.01 -13.22 -29.67
N LYS A 226 19.68 -13.22 -29.89
CA LYS A 226 18.72 -12.23 -29.37
C LYS A 226 19.14 -10.81 -29.73
N LEU A 227 19.35 -10.60 -31.02
CA LEU A 227 19.72 -9.30 -31.56
C LEU A 227 18.94 -9.02 -32.84
N ILE A 228 18.89 -7.76 -33.23
CA ILE A 228 18.41 -7.38 -34.55
C ILE A 228 19.58 -6.97 -35.44
N SER A 229 19.41 -7.14 -36.74
CA SER A 229 20.42 -6.73 -37.71
C SER A 229 19.78 -6.13 -38.94
N VAL A 230 20.58 -5.33 -39.63
CA VAL A 230 20.21 -4.71 -40.90
C VAL A 230 21.40 -4.75 -41.85
N SER A 231 21.11 -5.14 -43.08
CA SER A 231 22.04 -5.07 -44.21
C SER A 231 21.68 -3.84 -45.04
N ALA A 232 22.40 -2.75 -44.83
CA ALA A 232 22.23 -1.55 -45.65
C ALA A 232 23.01 -1.74 -46.96
N THR A 233 22.39 -1.35 -48.08
CA THR A 233 22.98 -1.46 -49.42
C THR A 233 22.73 -0.16 -50.17
N SER A 234 23.78 0.43 -50.76
CA SER A 234 23.59 1.59 -51.62
C SER A 234 23.10 1.15 -53.02
N PRO A 235 22.16 1.85 -53.69
CA PRO A 235 21.45 3.07 -53.29
C PRO A 235 19.99 2.78 -52.89
N ARG A 236 19.73 2.38 -51.65
CA ARG A 236 18.38 2.30 -51.06
C ARG A 236 18.44 2.54 -49.55
N PRO A 237 17.44 3.21 -48.94
CA PRO A 237 16.18 3.79 -49.46
C PRO A 237 16.30 5.20 -50.12
N ARG A 238 15.19 5.74 -50.67
CA ARG A 238 15.10 7.13 -51.16
C ARG A 238 14.56 8.12 -50.13
N ASP A 239 13.78 7.63 -49.17
CA ASP A 239 13.25 8.40 -48.05
C ASP A 239 14.28 8.40 -46.90
N TYR A 240 14.16 9.34 -45.95
CA TYR A 240 15.05 9.45 -44.78
C TYR A 240 16.55 9.58 -45.13
N GLY A 241 16.86 10.27 -46.24
CA GLY A 241 18.25 10.49 -46.65
C GLY A 241 19.01 9.25 -47.12
N GLY A 242 18.34 8.10 -47.25
CA GLY A 242 19.01 6.84 -47.56
C GLY A 242 19.38 5.98 -46.35
N GLU A 243 18.93 6.36 -45.16
CA GLU A 243 19.13 5.61 -43.92
C GLU A 243 18.21 4.38 -43.84
N CYS A 244 18.73 3.22 -43.44
CA CYS A 244 17.92 2.09 -43.01
C CYS A 244 17.47 2.30 -41.56
N ILE A 245 16.18 2.42 -41.29
CA ILE A 245 15.67 2.84 -39.98
C ILE A 245 14.65 1.86 -39.42
N ALA A 246 14.80 1.52 -38.14
CA ALA A 246 13.76 0.95 -37.30
C ALA A 246 13.52 1.87 -36.09
N VAL A 247 12.27 2.29 -35.88
CA VAL A 247 11.89 3.15 -34.74
C VAL A 247 11.14 2.39 -33.67
N VAL A 248 11.25 2.87 -32.44
CA VAL A 248 10.38 2.45 -31.34
C VAL A 248 8.94 2.82 -31.69
N ASN A 249 8.01 1.88 -31.53
CA ASN A 249 6.58 2.11 -31.77
C ASN A 249 5.91 2.90 -30.63
N ARG A 250 6.54 4.00 -30.21
CA ARG A 250 6.10 4.89 -29.15
C ARG A 250 6.68 6.28 -29.40
N GLY A 251 5.85 7.32 -29.29
CA GLY A 251 6.32 8.71 -29.38
C GLY A 251 7.17 9.10 -28.17
N ILE A 252 8.09 10.04 -28.37
CA ILE A 252 8.86 10.67 -27.29
C ILE A 252 8.15 11.93 -26.76
N PRO A 253 8.36 12.34 -25.50
CA PRO A 253 7.85 13.61 -24.99
C PRO A 253 8.43 14.81 -25.77
N SER A 254 7.77 15.96 -25.67
CA SER A 254 8.19 17.20 -26.35
C SER A 254 9.05 18.14 -25.48
N SER A 255 9.48 17.69 -24.31
CA SER A 255 10.30 18.44 -23.35
C SER A 255 11.18 17.48 -22.54
N GLY A 256 12.19 18.01 -21.84
CA GLY A 256 13.13 17.23 -21.05
C GLY A 256 14.35 16.78 -21.86
N THR A 257 15.04 15.75 -21.37
CA THR A 257 16.19 15.13 -22.06
C THR A 257 15.91 13.67 -22.36
N ILE A 258 16.07 13.28 -23.62
CA ILE A 258 15.99 11.89 -24.06
C ILE A 258 17.38 11.31 -24.14
N TYR A 259 17.51 10.10 -23.63
CA TYR A 259 18.68 9.27 -23.84
C TYR A 259 18.24 8.01 -24.57
N VAL A 260 19.04 7.58 -25.54
CA VAL A 260 18.86 6.33 -26.27
C VAL A 260 20.18 5.60 -26.19
N ALA A 261 20.17 4.39 -25.66
CA ALA A 261 21.34 3.56 -25.49
C ALA A 261 21.16 2.24 -26.23
N SER A 262 22.21 1.75 -26.87
CA SER A 262 22.24 0.43 -27.49
C SER A 262 23.67 -0.10 -27.56
N THR A 263 23.79 -1.42 -27.56
CA THR A 263 25.02 -2.10 -27.94
C THR A 263 25.01 -2.32 -29.45
N VAL A 264 26.08 -1.90 -30.13
CA VAL A 264 26.21 -1.96 -31.58
C VAL A 264 27.46 -2.71 -32.02
N ARG A 265 27.37 -3.44 -33.13
CA ARG A 265 28.49 -4.17 -33.73
C ARG A 265 28.39 -4.18 -35.24
N ALA A 266 29.46 -3.77 -35.92
CA ALA A 266 29.61 -3.99 -37.35
C ALA A 266 30.04 -5.44 -37.63
N LEU A 267 29.26 -6.15 -38.43
CA LEU A 267 29.51 -7.55 -38.81
C LEU A 267 30.34 -7.62 -40.09
N SER A 268 30.01 -6.80 -41.09
CA SER A 268 30.65 -6.81 -42.40
C SER A 268 30.47 -5.47 -43.12
N GLY A 269 31.35 -5.18 -44.09
CA GLY A 269 31.18 -4.03 -44.97
C GLY A 269 31.66 -2.68 -44.40
N ARG A 270 31.27 -1.58 -45.05
CA ARG A 270 31.62 -0.21 -44.62
C ARG A 270 30.39 0.67 -44.53
N GLY A 271 30.26 1.44 -43.48
CA GLY A 271 29.12 2.32 -43.29
C GLY A 271 28.95 2.73 -41.86
N TYR A 272 27.78 3.20 -41.52
CA TYR A 272 27.44 3.77 -40.24
C TYR A 272 26.46 2.89 -39.49
N ALA A 273 26.59 2.92 -38.17
CA ALA A 273 25.58 2.45 -37.26
C ALA A 273 25.16 3.58 -36.33
N ASP A 274 23.87 3.90 -36.37
CA ASP A 274 23.35 5.13 -35.82
C ASP A 274 22.26 4.88 -34.80
N ILE A 275 22.19 5.77 -33.82
CA ILE A 275 20.92 6.08 -33.18
C ILE A 275 20.28 7.21 -33.98
N VAL A 276 18.99 7.07 -34.28
CA VAL A 276 18.24 8.05 -35.07
C VAL A 276 17.19 8.77 -34.23
N LEU A 277 17.08 10.07 -34.43
CA LEU A 277 16.04 10.92 -33.85
C LEU A 277 15.17 11.46 -34.99
N VAL A 278 13.98 10.90 -35.15
CA VAL A 278 13.14 11.11 -36.34
C VAL A 278 12.04 12.11 -36.03
N GLN A 279 11.94 13.17 -36.83
CA GLN A 279 10.77 14.06 -36.85
C GLN A 279 9.76 13.58 -37.90
N ASP A 280 10.23 13.39 -39.13
CA ASP A 280 9.43 12.91 -40.26
C ASP A 280 10.35 12.37 -41.39
N ARG A 281 9.76 11.97 -42.53
CA ARG A 281 10.49 11.42 -43.69
C ARG A 281 11.56 12.34 -44.29
N ARG A 282 11.56 13.62 -43.94
CA ARG A 282 12.42 14.67 -44.49
C ARG A 282 13.31 15.33 -43.45
N ALA A 283 13.17 14.95 -42.17
CA ALA A 283 13.84 15.59 -41.04
C ALA A 283 14.22 14.55 -39.97
N LEU A 284 15.51 14.31 -39.78
CA LEU A 284 16.04 13.45 -38.72
C LEU A 284 17.48 13.86 -38.32
N TYR A 285 17.90 13.45 -37.12
CA TYR A 285 19.31 13.37 -36.75
C TYR A 285 19.80 11.93 -36.76
N THR A 286 21.06 11.73 -37.13
CA THR A 286 21.81 10.49 -36.86
C THR A 286 22.95 10.83 -35.91
N LEU A 287 23.16 9.95 -34.92
CA LEU A 287 24.25 10.01 -33.97
C LEU A 287 24.85 8.62 -33.90
N GLY A 288 26.05 8.45 -34.44
CA GLY A 288 26.57 7.10 -34.63
C GLY A 288 28.05 7.01 -34.92
N MET A 289 28.41 5.81 -35.36
CA MET A 289 29.78 5.40 -35.59
C MET A 289 29.94 4.94 -37.03
N TYR A 290 30.94 5.47 -37.72
CA TYR A 290 31.44 4.89 -38.94
C TYR A 290 32.19 3.59 -38.64
N PHE A 291 32.13 2.64 -39.57
CA PHE A 291 32.87 1.39 -39.54
C PHE A 291 33.47 1.14 -40.92
N ASN A 292 34.76 0.84 -40.95
CA ASN A 292 35.46 0.42 -42.15
C ASN A 292 36.53 -0.62 -41.77
N PRO A 293 36.46 -1.86 -42.28
CA PRO A 293 37.37 -2.95 -41.91
C PRO A 293 38.80 -2.74 -42.42
N THR A 294 39.00 -1.83 -43.39
CA THR A 294 40.31 -1.51 -43.95
C THR A 294 40.98 -0.29 -43.32
N GLU A 295 40.26 0.47 -42.49
CA GLU A 295 40.76 1.70 -41.86
C GLU A 295 40.98 1.51 -40.36
N LEU A 296 42.05 2.12 -39.86
CA LEU A 296 42.42 2.11 -38.43
C LEU A 296 41.70 3.18 -37.61
N TYR A 297 41.15 4.20 -38.27
CA TYR A 297 40.38 5.27 -37.65
C TYR A 297 38.97 5.20 -38.18
N GLN A 298 37.99 5.22 -37.28
CA GLN A 298 36.60 5.35 -37.68
C GLN A 298 36.00 6.58 -36.97
N GLY A 299 35.07 7.25 -37.65
CA GLY A 299 34.50 8.52 -37.19
C GLY A 299 33.31 8.32 -36.25
N TYR A 300 33.25 9.12 -35.19
CA TYR A 300 32.03 9.42 -34.47
C TYR A 300 31.38 10.64 -35.08
N GLU A 301 30.12 10.54 -35.45
CA GLU A 301 29.48 11.57 -36.27
C GLU A 301 28.08 11.91 -35.77
N ILE A 302 27.74 13.19 -35.92
CA ILE A 302 26.39 13.72 -35.74
C ILE A 302 26.01 14.42 -37.04
N TRP A 303 24.92 13.97 -37.66
CA TRP A 303 24.39 14.56 -38.89
C TRP A 303 22.95 15.00 -38.72
N ALA A 304 22.57 16.01 -39.51
CA ALA A 304 21.20 16.40 -39.71
C ALA A 304 20.80 16.16 -41.17
N TYR A 305 19.68 15.47 -41.39
CA TYR A 305 19.06 15.41 -42.69
C TYR A 305 17.87 16.36 -42.73
N THR A 306 17.96 17.40 -43.57
CA THR A 306 16.84 18.31 -43.88
C THR A 306 16.75 18.54 -45.39
N ARG A 307 16.21 17.56 -46.12
CA ARG A 307 16.26 17.43 -47.61
C ARG A 307 17.65 17.13 -48.18
N ARG A 308 18.72 17.47 -47.47
CA ARG A 308 20.10 17.08 -47.73
C ARG A 308 20.78 16.75 -46.40
N TRP A 309 21.84 15.96 -46.45
CA TRP A 309 22.72 15.70 -45.31
C TRP A 309 23.60 16.91 -45.06
N ASP A 310 23.62 17.38 -43.81
CA ASP A 310 24.57 18.36 -43.32
C ASP A 310 25.29 17.75 -42.11
N GLU A 311 26.61 17.63 -42.19
CA GLU A 311 27.47 17.20 -41.08
C GLU A 311 27.45 18.27 -40.00
N LEU A 312 27.11 17.89 -38.76
CA LEU A 312 27.15 18.80 -37.62
C LEU A 312 28.47 18.67 -36.86
N LYS A 313 28.97 17.45 -36.75
CA LYS A 313 30.16 17.11 -35.99
C LYS A 313 30.75 15.79 -36.50
N GLU A 314 32.05 15.78 -36.75
CA GLU A 314 32.85 14.58 -36.99
C GLU A 314 34.03 14.57 -36.01
N VAL A 315 34.29 13.42 -35.40
CA VAL A 315 35.46 13.18 -34.54
C VAL A 315 36.09 11.85 -34.92
N LYS A 316 37.35 11.87 -35.35
CA LYS A 316 38.08 10.67 -35.77
C LYS A 316 38.82 10.07 -34.59
N GLU A 317 38.47 8.84 -34.24
CA GLU A 317 39.14 8.09 -33.17
C GLU A 317 39.49 6.66 -33.63
N PRO A 318 40.52 6.05 -33.03
CA PRO A 318 40.81 4.64 -33.31
C PRO A 318 39.71 3.76 -32.71
N THR A 319 39.05 3.01 -33.57
CA THR A 319 38.05 2.00 -33.21
C THR A 319 38.41 0.66 -33.85
N LEU A 320 37.93 -0.42 -33.24
CA LEU A 320 38.15 -1.78 -33.66
C LEU A 320 36.91 -2.28 -34.40
N TYR A 321 37.15 -2.91 -35.55
CA TYR A 321 36.10 -3.55 -36.31
C TYR A 321 35.63 -4.84 -35.63
N ASN A 322 34.35 -5.19 -35.75
CA ASN A 322 33.76 -6.44 -35.21
C ASN A 322 33.83 -6.56 -33.67
N VAL A 323 33.79 -5.44 -32.97
CA VAL A 323 33.73 -5.33 -31.51
C VAL A 323 32.40 -4.69 -31.10
N ASN A 324 31.91 -5.06 -29.92
CA ASN A 324 30.72 -4.43 -29.34
C ASN A 324 31.05 -3.05 -28.80
N TYR A 325 30.26 -2.06 -29.18
CA TYR A 325 30.31 -0.70 -28.65
C TYR A 325 29.02 -0.40 -27.91
N ASN A 326 29.14 0.15 -26.71
CA ASN A 326 28.00 0.70 -26.00
C ASN A 326 27.91 2.20 -26.34
N ILE A 327 26.91 2.55 -27.13
CA ILE A 327 26.67 3.93 -27.56
C ILE A 327 25.45 4.52 -26.87
N VAL A 328 25.51 5.82 -26.55
CA VAL A 328 24.38 6.57 -26.00
C VAL A 328 24.23 7.90 -26.72
N ALA A 329 23.09 8.11 -27.36
CA ALA A 329 22.70 9.39 -27.93
C ALA A 329 21.84 10.16 -26.92
N VAL A 330 22.05 11.46 -26.84
CA VAL A 330 21.34 12.38 -25.94
C VAL A 330 20.73 13.51 -26.76
N TYR A 331 19.48 13.86 -26.45
CA TYR A 331 18.81 15.04 -26.98
C TYR A 331 18.07 15.81 -25.89
N THR A 332 18.39 17.08 -25.70
CA THR A 332 17.68 17.96 -24.75
C THR A 332 16.80 18.94 -25.52
N PHE A 333 15.48 18.87 -25.30
CA PHE A 333 14.50 19.68 -26.06
C PHE A 333 14.67 21.18 -25.87
N ASP A 334 14.96 21.63 -24.65
CA ASP A 334 15.01 23.05 -24.33
C ASP A 334 16.23 23.75 -24.94
N THR A 335 17.37 23.07 -24.93
CA THR A 335 18.65 23.60 -25.43
C THR A 335 18.96 23.16 -26.86
N ARG A 336 18.22 22.18 -27.38
CA ARG A 336 18.50 21.50 -28.67
C ARG A 336 19.90 20.89 -28.73
N TYR A 337 20.39 20.50 -27.56
CA TYR A 337 21.69 19.88 -27.38
C TYR A 337 21.63 18.42 -27.81
N LEU A 338 22.62 18.02 -28.61
CA LEU A 338 22.86 16.67 -29.12
C LEU A 338 24.20 16.20 -28.57
N ALA A 339 24.26 14.98 -28.07
CA ALA A 339 25.52 14.37 -27.69
C ALA A 339 25.54 12.87 -28.00
N LEU A 340 26.70 12.39 -28.41
CA LEU A 340 27.01 10.99 -28.60
C LEU A 340 28.10 10.59 -27.62
N TRP A 341 27.82 9.52 -26.88
CA TRP A 341 28.77 8.87 -26.01
C TRP A 341 29.09 7.49 -26.54
N SER A 342 30.34 7.06 -26.38
CA SER A 342 30.78 5.71 -26.68
C SER A 342 31.70 5.23 -25.56
N ASN A 343 31.45 4.03 -25.01
CA ASN A 343 32.31 3.41 -24.00
C ASN A 343 32.73 4.38 -22.87
N ARG A 344 31.75 5.05 -22.25
CA ARG A 344 31.86 6.01 -21.13
C ARG A 344 32.48 7.37 -21.49
N THR A 345 32.81 7.60 -22.76
CA THR A 345 33.44 8.83 -23.21
C THR A 345 32.46 9.63 -24.06
N LEU A 346 32.36 10.94 -23.78
CA LEU A 346 31.67 11.87 -24.67
C LEU A 346 32.54 12.07 -25.90
N VAL A 347 32.10 11.57 -27.04
CA VAL A 347 32.89 11.56 -28.29
C VAL A 347 32.50 12.69 -29.23
N ALA A 348 31.23 13.10 -29.22
CA ALA A 348 30.75 14.21 -30.04
C ALA A 348 29.57 14.92 -29.37
N ASP A 349 29.52 16.24 -29.49
CA ASP A 349 28.39 17.06 -29.06
C ASP A 349 28.21 18.28 -29.97
N THR A 350 26.97 18.76 -30.04
CA THR A 350 26.60 19.95 -30.83
C THR A 350 25.22 20.49 -30.40
N VAL A 351 24.83 21.63 -30.94
CA VAL A 351 23.49 22.21 -30.79
C VAL A 351 22.92 22.48 -32.17
N ASP A 352 21.73 21.96 -32.46
CA ASP A 352 21.07 22.19 -33.74
C ASP A 352 19.56 22.26 -33.56
N THR A 353 18.92 23.24 -34.20
CA THR A 353 17.48 23.52 -33.99
C THR A 353 16.60 23.10 -35.16
N ARG A 354 17.16 22.45 -36.19
CA ARG A 354 16.45 22.20 -37.46
C ARG A 354 15.51 21.01 -37.40
N VAL A 355 15.74 20.06 -36.51
CA VAL A 355 14.90 18.88 -36.31
C VAL A 355 14.37 18.87 -34.87
N ASN A 356 13.07 18.67 -34.74
CA ASN A 356 12.37 18.49 -33.48
C ASN A 356 11.83 17.04 -33.45
N PRO A 357 12.61 16.08 -32.95
CA PRO A 357 12.28 14.68 -33.07
C PRO A 357 10.99 14.33 -32.32
N VAL A 358 10.23 13.38 -32.88
CA VAL A 358 8.99 12.83 -32.30
C VAL A 358 9.08 11.32 -32.10
N GLN A 359 10.10 10.67 -32.66
CA GLN A 359 10.42 9.26 -32.51
C GLN A 359 11.93 9.06 -32.38
N VAL A 360 12.31 7.92 -31.82
CA VAL A 360 13.70 7.47 -31.72
C VAL A 360 13.84 6.04 -32.23
N GLY A 361 15.03 5.68 -32.69
CA GLY A 361 15.27 4.37 -33.26
C GLY A 361 16.75 4.08 -33.51
N LEU A 362 16.96 3.06 -34.32
CA LEU A 362 18.26 2.57 -34.76
C LEU A 362 18.37 2.74 -36.27
N GLY A 363 19.57 3.05 -36.74
CA GLY A 363 19.89 3.41 -38.11
C GLY A 363 21.12 2.65 -38.63
N ALA A 364 21.16 2.39 -39.93
CA ALA A 364 22.41 2.07 -40.63
C ALA A 364 22.45 2.72 -42.01
N TYR A 365 23.63 3.21 -42.38
CA TYR A 365 23.87 3.88 -43.66
C TYR A 365 25.14 3.38 -44.35
N VAL A 366 25.10 3.20 -45.66
CA VAL A 366 26.32 2.89 -46.44
C VAL A 366 26.97 4.19 -46.88
N SER A 367 28.24 4.39 -46.52
CA SER A 367 29.02 5.53 -47.02
C SER A 367 29.36 5.38 -48.50
N ASP A 368 28.88 6.32 -49.32
CA ASP A 368 29.15 6.41 -50.76
C ASP A 368 30.50 7.08 -51.10
N ASP A 369 31.29 7.49 -50.10
CA ASP A 369 32.32 8.53 -50.31
C ASP A 369 33.56 8.13 -51.14
N ASP A 370 33.89 6.83 -51.29
CA ASP A 370 35.13 6.48 -52.01
C ASP A 370 35.02 6.28 -53.51
N ASP A 371 33.83 6.27 -54.13
CA ASP A 371 33.76 5.81 -55.53
C ASP A 371 32.86 6.60 -56.48
N LYS A 372 32.96 7.92 -56.41
CA LYS A 372 32.47 8.80 -57.49
C LYS A 372 33.21 8.60 -58.84
N GLY A 373 34.15 7.65 -58.97
CA GLY A 373 35.01 7.54 -60.16
C GLY A 373 35.47 6.15 -60.60
N ARG A 374 35.42 5.09 -59.78
CA ARG A 374 35.74 3.72 -60.21
C ARG A 374 34.47 2.91 -60.06
N GLY A 375 34.05 2.19 -61.10
CA GLY A 375 32.81 1.38 -61.09
C GLY A 375 32.85 0.18 -60.15
N GLN A 376 33.36 0.33 -58.93
CA GLN A 376 33.39 -0.68 -57.90
C GLN A 376 31.99 -0.79 -57.29
N LEU A 377 31.52 -2.03 -57.21
CA LEU A 377 30.18 -2.38 -56.75
C LEU A 377 29.96 -1.79 -55.34
N TRP A 378 28.94 -0.93 -55.27
CA TRP A 378 28.30 -0.37 -54.08
C TRP A 378 28.48 -1.26 -52.85
N GLY A 379 29.08 -0.68 -51.80
CA GLY A 379 29.32 -1.40 -50.55
C GLY A 379 28.01 -1.85 -49.89
N THR A 380 28.10 -2.92 -49.12
CA THR A 380 27.10 -3.28 -48.11
C THR A 380 27.66 -2.93 -46.75
N VAL A 381 26.81 -2.71 -45.75
CA VAL A 381 27.20 -2.76 -44.34
C VAL A 381 26.18 -3.59 -43.57
N ASP A 382 26.67 -4.54 -42.79
CA ASP A 382 25.86 -5.37 -41.93
C ASP A 382 26.09 -4.93 -40.48
N ILE A 383 25.05 -4.41 -39.84
CA ILE A 383 25.10 -3.93 -38.46
C ILE A 383 24.17 -4.79 -37.61
N ALA A 384 24.64 -5.14 -36.41
CA ALA A 384 23.84 -5.75 -35.36
C ALA A 384 23.65 -4.78 -34.19
N PHE A 385 22.44 -4.79 -33.63
CA PHE A 385 22.06 -4.03 -32.44
C PHE A 385 21.51 -4.96 -31.36
N ASP A 386 21.86 -4.66 -30.12
CA ASP A 386 21.41 -5.34 -28.91
C ASP A 386 21.11 -4.32 -27.80
N ASN A 387 20.31 -4.72 -26.81
CA ASN A 387 19.94 -3.96 -25.62
C ASN A 387 19.57 -2.50 -25.88
N LEU A 388 18.43 -2.27 -26.52
CA LEU A 388 17.92 -0.92 -26.76
C LEU A 388 17.21 -0.39 -25.51
N VAL A 389 17.65 0.75 -24.98
CA VAL A 389 17.03 1.45 -23.85
C VAL A 389 16.77 2.90 -24.22
N VAL A 390 15.56 3.39 -23.96
CA VAL A 390 15.17 4.80 -24.12
C VAL A 390 14.68 5.34 -22.80
N THR A 391 15.33 6.37 -22.28
CA THR A 391 14.96 7.03 -21.02
C THR A 391 14.71 8.52 -21.20
N VAL A 392 13.99 9.09 -20.24
CA VAL A 392 13.66 10.51 -20.15
C VAL A 392 14.20 11.06 -18.83
N ASP A 393 14.97 12.15 -18.90
CA ASP A 393 15.59 12.88 -17.77
C ASP A 393 16.49 12.05 -16.85
N THR A 394 16.78 10.79 -17.21
CA THR A 394 17.57 9.87 -16.39
C THR A 394 18.56 9.14 -17.29
N PRO A 395 19.88 9.21 -17.02
CA PRO A 395 20.86 8.50 -17.83
C PRO A 395 20.66 6.97 -17.81
N PRO A 396 20.70 6.29 -18.97
CA PRO A 396 20.43 4.85 -19.08
C PRO A 396 21.60 3.98 -18.61
N TRP A 397 22.73 4.57 -18.20
CA TRP A 397 23.85 3.86 -17.58
C TRP A 397 23.85 3.96 -16.07
N LEU A 398 22.83 4.58 -15.47
CA LEU A 398 22.71 4.73 -14.01
C LEU A 398 21.42 4.11 -13.51
N ILE A 399 21.51 3.43 -12.37
CA ILE A 399 20.36 3.04 -11.56
C ILE A 399 20.45 3.80 -10.25
N TYR A 400 19.32 4.29 -9.76
CA TYR A 400 19.24 4.95 -8.48
C TYR A 400 18.49 4.07 -7.48
N VAL A 401 19.10 3.82 -6.33
CA VAL A 401 18.45 3.19 -5.19
C VAL A 401 18.32 4.23 -4.08
N ARG A 402 17.10 4.56 -3.72
CA ARG A 402 16.76 5.60 -2.73
C ARG A 402 16.45 4.99 -1.38
N ASP A 403 16.38 5.85 -0.38
CA ASP A 403 16.00 5.54 0.99
C ASP A 403 16.93 4.53 1.67
N VAL A 404 18.18 4.47 1.19
CA VAL A 404 19.23 3.59 1.73
C VAL A 404 19.90 4.30 2.91
N PRO A 405 19.87 3.79 4.15
CA PRO A 405 20.51 4.45 5.29
C PRO A 405 21.98 4.79 5.01
N ARG A 406 22.44 5.94 5.51
CA ARG A 406 23.81 6.38 5.30
C ARG A 406 24.81 5.33 5.79
N GLY A 407 25.83 5.04 4.99
CA GLY A 407 26.85 4.03 5.28
C GLY A 407 26.48 2.60 4.85
N TRP A 408 25.22 2.34 4.52
CA TRP A 408 24.79 1.06 3.94
C TRP A 408 25.18 0.99 2.46
N SER A 409 25.39 -0.21 1.93
CA SER A 409 25.74 -0.40 0.52
C SER A 409 24.72 -1.24 -0.24
N ILE A 410 24.64 -0.98 -1.54
CA ILE A 410 23.87 -1.79 -2.47
C ILE A 410 24.85 -2.47 -3.42
N VAL A 411 24.64 -3.77 -3.63
CA VAL A 411 25.38 -4.57 -4.60
C VAL A 411 24.40 -5.07 -5.63
N LEU A 412 24.66 -4.77 -6.90
CA LEU A 412 23.93 -5.27 -8.05
C LEU A 412 24.68 -6.44 -8.66
N LYS A 413 23.99 -7.56 -8.76
CA LYS A 413 24.50 -8.80 -9.36
C LYS A 413 23.71 -9.17 -10.60
N ASP A 414 24.38 -9.83 -11.54
CA ASP A 414 23.74 -10.46 -12.68
C ASP A 414 23.14 -11.83 -12.31
N SER A 415 22.51 -12.48 -13.29
CA SER A 415 21.90 -13.81 -13.13
C SER A 415 22.88 -14.94 -12.78
N ALA A 416 24.18 -14.73 -12.98
CA ALA A 416 25.25 -15.65 -12.58
C ALA A 416 25.81 -15.34 -11.18
N GLY A 417 25.27 -14.32 -10.51
CA GLY A 417 25.73 -13.86 -9.19
C GLY A 417 27.01 -13.01 -9.24
N ARG A 418 27.47 -12.59 -10.43
CA ARG A 418 28.63 -11.71 -10.59
C ARG A 418 28.23 -10.28 -10.27
N VAL A 419 29.08 -9.55 -9.55
CA VAL A 419 28.83 -8.13 -9.25
C VAL A 419 28.98 -7.32 -10.52
N VAL A 420 27.91 -6.64 -10.91
CA VAL A 420 27.90 -5.67 -12.01
C VAL A 420 28.32 -4.31 -11.48
N SER A 421 27.76 -3.90 -10.34
CA SER A 421 28.00 -2.60 -9.74
C SER A 421 27.78 -2.65 -8.23
N SER A 422 28.48 -1.82 -7.48
CA SER A 422 28.23 -1.67 -6.04
C SER A 422 28.62 -0.28 -5.58
N ASN A 423 27.84 0.31 -4.68
CA ASN A 423 28.17 1.61 -4.11
C ASN A 423 27.52 1.80 -2.73
N THR A 424 28.03 2.76 -1.96
CA THR A 424 27.60 3.05 -0.58
C THR A 424 26.73 4.31 -0.56
N SER A 425 25.72 4.32 0.31
CA SER A 425 24.81 5.45 0.49
C SER A 425 25.52 6.61 1.17
N ILE A 426 25.50 7.76 0.51
CA ILE A 426 26.05 9.02 1.04
C ILE A 426 24.92 9.83 1.70
N ASP A 427 23.83 10.09 0.97
CA ASP A 427 22.72 10.94 1.40
C ASP A 427 21.36 10.28 1.15
N GLY A 428 21.22 8.99 1.52
CA GLY A 428 19.99 8.26 1.28
C GLY A 428 19.87 7.69 -0.13
N ILE A 429 20.86 7.92 -1.00
CA ILE A 429 20.84 7.52 -2.40
C ILE A 429 22.13 6.76 -2.71
N VAL A 430 21.97 5.63 -3.39
CA VAL A 430 23.04 4.87 -4.01
C VAL A 430 22.86 4.94 -5.52
N SER A 431 23.91 5.35 -6.23
CA SER A 431 23.96 5.32 -7.69
C SER A 431 24.83 4.17 -8.14
N LEU A 432 24.28 3.31 -8.98
CA LEU A 432 24.92 2.13 -9.53
C LEU A 432 25.15 2.34 -11.02
N ASP A 433 26.39 2.17 -11.44
CA ASP A 433 26.83 2.28 -12.82
C ASP A 433 26.62 0.95 -13.55
N VAL A 434 25.86 1.00 -14.64
CA VAL A 434 25.52 -0.14 -15.49
C VAL A 434 25.87 0.11 -16.95
N TRP A 435 26.90 0.93 -17.22
CA TRP A 435 27.31 1.25 -18.60
C TRP A 435 27.58 0.02 -19.46
N GLU A 436 28.13 -1.04 -18.87
CA GLU A 436 28.46 -2.28 -19.58
C GLU A 436 27.21 -3.14 -19.89
N TYR A 437 26.09 -2.89 -19.18
CA TYR A 437 24.87 -3.69 -19.23
C TYR A 437 23.63 -2.80 -19.02
N PHE A 438 23.19 -2.09 -20.08
CA PHE A 438 22.01 -1.21 -19.98
C PHE A 438 20.74 -1.94 -19.53
N ILE A 439 20.66 -3.25 -19.78
CA ILE A 439 19.61 -4.14 -19.26
C ILE A 439 20.29 -5.36 -18.64
N ILE A 440 19.90 -5.71 -17.41
CA ILE A 440 20.41 -6.86 -16.67
C ILE A 440 19.26 -7.83 -16.42
N PRO A 441 19.12 -8.89 -17.25
CA PRO A 441 18.12 -9.91 -17.05
C PRO A 441 18.37 -10.69 -15.76
N ARG A 442 17.30 -10.93 -15.01
CA ARG A 442 17.31 -11.66 -13.73
C ARG A 442 18.34 -11.10 -12.75
N GLY A 443 18.50 -9.78 -12.74
CA GLY A 443 19.45 -9.10 -11.85
C GLY A 443 18.97 -9.11 -10.40
N THR A 444 19.92 -9.16 -9.47
CA THR A 444 19.67 -9.17 -8.03
C THR A 444 20.26 -7.93 -7.39
N LEU A 445 19.47 -7.21 -6.59
CA LEU A 445 19.94 -6.14 -5.71
C LEU A 445 20.05 -6.69 -4.29
N GLU A 446 21.22 -6.55 -3.69
CA GLU A 446 21.51 -6.92 -2.31
C GLU A 446 21.77 -5.65 -1.48
N VAL A 447 21.20 -5.59 -0.28
CA VAL A 447 21.41 -4.50 0.68
C VAL A 447 22.28 -4.98 1.81
N TYR A 448 23.37 -4.26 2.06
CA TYR A 448 24.28 -4.51 3.17
C TYR A 448 24.24 -3.33 4.14
N ASP A 449 24.27 -3.63 5.44
CA ASP A 449 24.40 -2.60 6.47
C ASP A 449 25.82 -2.03 6.54
N ASP A 450 26.03 -1.07 7.44
CA ASP A 450 27.31 -0.40 7.71
C ASP A 450 28.39 -1.33 8.27
N LEU A 451 28.02 -2.55 8.69
CA LEU A 451 28.91 -3.61 9.12
C LEU A 451 29.13 -4.66 8.01
N ASN A 452 28.69 -4.38 6.79
CA ASN A 452 28.76 -5.26 5.63
C ASN A 452 28.02 -6.60 5.83
N ARG A 453 26.93 -6.59 6.60
CA ARG A 453 26.03 -7.75 6.76
C ARG A 453 24.87 -7.62 5.79
N LEU A 454 24.54 -8.71 5.10
CA LEU A 454 23.39 -8.75 4.19
C LEU A 454 22.08 -8.58 4.99
N VAL A 455 21.35 -7.51 4.71
CA VAL A 455 20.06 -7.18 5.34
C VAL A 455 18.90 -7.72 4.51
N GLY A 456 19.05 -7.72 3.18
CA GLY A 456 18.06 -8.30 2.28
C GLY A 456 18.55 -8.36 0.84
N SER A 457 17.81 -9.10 0.03
CA SER A 457 18.13 -9.36 -1.36
C SER A 457 16.83 -9.54 -2.13
N GLU A 458 16.74 -8.93 -3.31
CA GLU A 458 15.58 -9.07 -4.20
C GLU A 458 16.05 -9.29 -5.64
N THR A 459 15.39 -10.18 -6.37
CA THR A 459 15.71 -10.48 -7.78
C THR A 459 14.58 -10.03 -8.67
N PHE A 460 14.92 -9.32 -9.75
CA PHE A 460 13.96 -8.75 -10.69
C PHE A 460 14.10 -9.41 -12.05
N ASP A 461 13.01 -9.58 -12.79
CA ASP A 461 13.05 -10.14 -14.15
C ASP A 461 14.01 -9.36 -15.05
N TYR A 462 13.98 -8.03 -14.95
CA TYR A 462 14.92 -7.12 -15.59
C TYR A 462 15.18 -5.92 -14.69
N ILE A 463 16.46 -5.59 -14.56
CA ILE A 463 16.93 -4.32 -14.02
C ILE A 463 17.40 -3.48 -15.20
N VAL A 464 16.76 -2.34 -15.44
CA VAL A 464 17.03 -1.49 -16.60
C VAL A 464 17.71 -0.20 -16.12
N GLY A 465 18.74 0.23 -16.82
CA GLY A 465 19.33 1.53 -16.55
C GLY A 465 18.32 2.66 -16.74
N GLY A 466 18.28 3.58 -15.78
CA GLY A 466 17.21 4.55 -15.61
C GLY A 466 16.12 4.15 -14.61
N ASP A 467 16.09 2.88 -14.16
CA ASP A 467 15.19 2.46 -13.08
C ASP A 467 15.53 3.15 -11.75
N ILE A 468 14.49 3.38 -10.95
CA ILE A 468 14.61 3.88 -9.58
C ILE A 468 14.05 2.83 -8.64
N TYR A 469 14.86 2.39 -7.68
CA TYR A 469 14.49 1.48 -6.61
C TYR A 469 14.43 2.22 -5.28
N ILE A 470 13.75 1.63 -4.30
CA ILE A 470 13.74 2.09 -2.92
C ILE A 470 14.13 0.94 -2.00
N VAL A 471 14.90 1.24 -0.95
CA VAL A 471 15.13 0.31 0.14
C VAL A 471 14.15 0.61 1.27
N ASN A 472 13.38 -0.40 1.66
CA ASN A 472 12.55 -0.32 2.87
C ASN A 472 13.26 -1.10 3.98
N VAL A 473 14.26 -0.46 4.60
CA VAL A 473 14.87 -0.98 5.82
C VAL A 473 13.86 -0.80 6.94
N ASN A 474 12.95 -1.75 7.15
CA ASN A 474 12.45 -2.10 8.49
C ASN A 474 11.44 -3.26 8.49
N VAL A 475 11.73 -4.18 9.42
CA VAL A 475 10.97 -5.28 10.04
C VAL A 475 10.90 -6.61 9.28
N SER A 476 11.22 -7.73 9.91
CA SER A 476 10.77 -9.06 9.47
C SER A 476 9.24 -9.08 9.29
N GLU A 477 8.68 -9.89 8.37
CA GLU A 477 7.21 -10.05 8.27
C GLU A 477 6.59 -10.23 9.66
N PHE A 478 5.61 -9.40 10.02
CA PHE A 478 4.92 -9.54 11.29
C PHE A 478 3.43 -9.26 11.14
N THR A 479 2.63 -9.95 11.94
CA THR A 479 1.20 -9.67 12.06
C THR A 479 1.06 -8.38 12.86
N ALA A 480 0.53 -7.34 12.23
CA ALA A 480 0.43 -6.02 12.82
C ALA A 480 -1.02 -5.70 13.22
N LEU A 481 -1.19 -5.13 14.41
CA LEU A 481 -2.40 -4.43 14.84
C LEU A 481 -2.12 -2.93 14.78
N LEU A 482 -2.81 -2.21 13.90
CA LEU A 482 -2.79 -0.75 13.90
C LEU A 482 -3.94 -0.22 14.72
N VAL A 483 -3.65 0.76 15.58
CA VAL A 483 -4.64 1.49 16.37
C VAL A 483 -4.51 2.97 16.03
N GLY A 484 -5.46 3.48 15.24
CA GLY A 484 -5.68 4.90 15.06
C GLY A 484 -6.56 5.41 16.20
N VAL A 485 -6.01 6.26 17.07
CA VAL A 485 -6.79 6.81 18.20
C VAL A 485 -7.55 8.04 17.72
N GLY A 486 -8.87 8.08 17.93
CA GLY A 486 -9.72 9.21 17.58
C GLY A 486 -9.16 10.55 18.12
N GLY A 487 -8.99 11.54 17.25
CA GLY A 487 -8.43 12.86 17.61
C GLY A 487 -6.90 12.90 17.81
N SER A 488 -6.20 11.77 17.70
CA SER A 488 -4.74 11.69 17.72
C SER A 488 -4.17 11.93 16.32
N ARG A 489 -2.99 12.55 16.24
CA ARG A 489 -2.18 12.59 15.02
C ARG A 489 -1.35 11.32 14.84
N ARG A 490 -1.58 10.27 15.61
CA ARG A 490 -0.72 9.09 15.66
C ARG A 490 -1.51 7.82 15.43
N ILE A 491 -0.96 6.95 14.59
CA ILE A 491 -1.35 5.55 14.46
C ILE A 491 -0.29 4.72 15.18
N LEU A 492 -0.73 3.89 16.11
CA LEU A 492 0.14 3.00 16.87
C LEU A 492 0.17 1.64 16.16
N ALA A 493 1.36 1.12 15.86
CA ALA A 493 1.54 -0.18 15.25
C ALA A 493 2.11 -1.16 16.27
N TYR A 494 1.35 -2.22 16.54
CA TYR A 494 1.72 -3.28 17.46
C TYR A 494 2.04 -4.56 16.68
N ASN A 495 3.12 -5.24 17.05
CA ASN A 495 3.41 -6.59 16.61
C ASN A 495 2.66 -7.58 17.50
N ILE A 496 1.84 -8.41 16.86
CA ILE A 496 1.01 -9.44 17.49
C ILE A 496 1.34 -10.84 16.97
N SER A 497 2.52 -11.05 16.36
CA SER A 497 2.97 -12.38 15.91
C SER A 497 3.10 -13.39 17.06
N GLY A 498 3.30 -12.92 18.30
CA GLY A 498 3.24 -13.75 19.52
C GLY A 498 1.83 -13.95 20.08
N GLY A 499 0.79 -13.57 19.32
CA GLY A 499 -0.59 -13.49 19.76
C GLY A 499 -1.01 -12.07 20.15
N VAL A 500 -2.31 -11.79 20.05
CA VAL A 500 -2.93 -10.50 20.44
C VAL A 500 -2.89 -10.22 21.94
N GLU A 501 -2.49 -11.18 22.76
CA GLU A 501 -2.46 -11.06 24.23
C GLU A 501 -1.28 -10.23 24.73
N ASN A 502 -0.19 -10.18 23.96
CA ASN A 502 1.00 -9.42 24.30
C ASN A 502 1.41 -8.54 23.11
N PRO A 503 0.58 -7.56 22.73
CA PRO A 503 0.88 -6.68 21.61
C PRO A 503 2.12 -5.84 21.97
N VAL A 504 3.20 -5.99 21.20
CA VAL A 504 4.42 -5.20 21.39
C VAL A 504 4.34 -3.98 20.50
N LEU A 505 4.28 -2.78 21.08
CA LEU A 505 4.34 -1.55 20.28
C LEU A 505 5.68 -1.52 19.52
N VAL A 506 5.62 -1.62 18.19
CA VAL A 506 6.82 -1.59 17.34
C VAL A 506 7.03 -0.23 16.71
N ARG A 507 5.96 0.53 16.47
CA ARG A 507 6.08 1.82 15.80
C ARG A 507 4.96 2.79 16.14
N VAL A 508 5.28 4.07 16.11
CA VAL A 508 4.33 5.17 16.08
C VAL A 508 4.43 5.82 14.70
N VAL A 509 3.34 5.83 13.96
CA VAL A 509 3.23 6.44 12.63
C VAL A 509 2.53 7.79 12.79
N ASP A 510 3.19 8.88 12.42
CA ASP A 510 2.57 10.20 12.44
C ASP A 510 1.60 10.33 11.26
N ALA A 511 0.33 10.51 11.57
CA ALA A 511 -0.76 10.78 10.62
C ALA A 511 -0.94 12.28 10.32
N GLY A 512 -0.18 13.14 11.01
CA GLY A 512 -0.10 14.57 10.76
C GLY A 512 -1.48 15.24 10.77
N THR A 513 -1.75 16.03 9.73
CA THR A 513 -3.06 16.66 9.46
C THR A 513 -3.99 15.79 8.60
N VAL A 514 -3.50 14.63 8.14
CA VAL A 514 -4.21 13.76 7.21
C VAL A 514 -5.32 12.97 7.94
N PHE A 515 -5.15 12.76 9.24
CA PHE A 515 -6.16 12.17 10.11
C PHE A 515 -7.09 13.26 10.66
N ASN A 516 -8.31 13.35 10.11
CA ASN A 516 -9.29 14.39 10.43
C ASN A 516 -10.56 13.87 11.14
N GLY A 517 -10.49 12.68 11.76
CA GLY A 517 -11.59 12.08 12.51
C GLY A 517 -12.61 11.28 11.67
N TYR A 518 -12.59 11.41 10.34
CA TYR A 518 -13.36 10.55 9.42
C TYR A 518 -12.49 9.49 8.75
N ALA A 519 -11.30 9.27 9.30
CA ALA A 519 -10.29 8.45 8.68
C ALA A 519 -10.40 7.00 9.12
N ASP A 520 -10.10 6.09 8.20
CA ASP A 520 -9.94 4.66 8.45
C ASP A 520 -8.53 4.25 8.05
N VAL A 521 -8.04 3.13 8.57
CA VAL A 521 -6.68 2.65 8.30
C VAL A 521 -6.79 1.20 7.89
N ALA A 522 -6.02 0.78 6.90
CA ALA A 522 -5.95 -0.61 6.47
C ALA A 522 -4.50 -1.04 6.27
N ILE A 523 -4.23 -2.32 6.50
CA ILE A 523 -2.96 -2.95 6.16
C ILE A 523 -3.21 -4.01 5.11
N GLY A 524 -2.46 -3.95 4.03
CA GLY A 524 -2.41 -4.99 3.02
C GLY A 524 -1.36 -4.65 1.98
N LEU A 525 -0.99 -5.62 1.15
CA LEU A 525 0.02 -5.41 0.11
C LEU A 525 1.37 -4.88 0.66
N GLY A 526 1.72 -5.25 1.89
CA GLY A 526 2.94 -4.78 2.56
C GLY A 526 2.91 -3.29 2.97
N ARG A 527 1.76 -2.62 2.87
CA ARG A 527 1.64 -1.16 3.01
C ARG A 527 0.59 -0.78 4.05
N ILE A 528 0.77 0.40 4.65
CA ILE A 528 -0.25 1.06 5.47
C ILE A 528 -1.00 2.05 4.59
N HIS A 529 -2.31 1.92 4.57
CA HIS A 529 -3.20 2.84 3.89
C HIS A 529 -4.05 3.60 4.90
N LEU A 530 -4.34 4.87 4.59
CA LEU A 530 -5.21 5.73 5.38
C LEU A 530 -6.25 6.33 4.44
N LEU A 531 -7.52 6.15 4.76
CA LEU A 531 -8.64 6.79 4.09
C LEU A 531 -8.98 8.08 4.81
N ASN A 532 -9.28 9.17 4.09
CA ASN A 532 -9.92 10.36 4.65
C ASN A 532 -10.82 11.05 3.61
N ALA A 533 -11.33 12.24 3.93
CA ALA A 533 -12.22 13.01 3.05
C ALA A 533 -11.58 13.49 1.72
N SER A 534 -10.24 13.58 1.67
CA SER A 534 -9.49 13.98 0.47
C SER A 534 -9.13 12.80 -0.43
N GLY A 535 -9.08 11.58 0.09
CA GLY A 535 -8.72 10.40 -0.68
C GLY A 535 -8.19 9.24 0.15
N VAL A 536 -7.57 8.30 -0.53
CA VAL A 536 -6.74 7.25 0.08
C VAL A 536 -5.28 7.65 0.00
N PHE A 537 -4.58 7.53 1.12
CA PHE A 537 -3.17 7.79 1.29
C PHE A 537 -2.45 6.47 1.58
N ARG A 538 -1.18 6.41 1.20
CA ARG A 538 -0.25 5.34 1.54
C ARG A 538 0.85 5.95 2.39
N TYR A 539 1.18 5.32 3.50
CA TYR A 539 2.33 5.74 4.29
C TYR A 539 3.61 5.37 3.54
N SER A 540 4.42 6.36 3.20
CA SER A 540 5.79 6.16 2.75
C SER A 540 6.66 6.06 3.99
N PHE A 541 7.08 4.84 4.31
CA PHE A 541 7.98 4.58 5.42
C PHE A 541 9.31 5.29 5.27
N SER A 542 9.75 5.51 4.03
CA SER A 542 11.00 6.17 3.73
C SER A 542 10.96 7.68 3.90
N GLN A 543 9.90 8.33 3.42
CA GLN A 543 9.72 9.77 3.59
C GLN A 543 9.20 10.13 4.99
N GLY A 544 8.75 9.14 5.77
CA GLY A 544 8.06 9.37 7.03
C GLY A 544 6.76 10.18 6.83
N SER A 545 6.13 10.06 5.66
CA SER A 545 5.05 10.93 5.21
C SER A 545 3.93 10.15 4.52
N TRP A 546 2.78 10.78 4.35
CA TRP A 546 1.63 10.20 3.62
C TRP A 546 1.61 10.68 2.18
N VAL A 547 1.59 9.74 1.25
CA VAL A 547 1.47 10.01 -0.19
C VAL A 547 0.03 9.73 -0.62
N LEU A 548 -0.60 10.70 -1.28
CA LEU A 548 -1.94 10.51 -1.85
C LEU A 548 -1.87 9.44 -2.96
N VAL A 549 -2.64 8.37 -2.79
CA VAL A 549 -2.76 7.27 -3.77
C VAL A 549 -3.85 7.59 -4.78
N THR A 550 -5.02 8.01 -4.30
CA THR A 550 -6.15 8.38 -5.15
C THR A 550 -7.05 9.36 -4.44
N SER A 551 -7.55 10.35 -5.17
CA SER A 551 -8.62 11.25 -4.72
C SER A 551 -10.01 10.76 -5.14
N SER A 552 -10.08 9.74 -6.00
CA SER A 552 -11.33 9.22 -6.56
C SER A 552 -12.10 8.37 -5.54
N CYS A 553 -11.39 7.63 -4.68
CA CYS A 553 -11.96 6.95 -3.53
C CYS A 553 -11.66 7.75 -2.27
N ARG A 554 -12.70 8.22 -1.57
CA ARG A 554 -12.59 9.09 -0.39
C ARG A 554 -13.65 8.75 0.65
N ALA A 555 -13.40 9.09 1.90
CA ALA A 555 -14.41 9.01 2.95
C ALA A 555 -15.51 10.03 2.69
N THR A 556 -16.75 9.57 2.59
CA THR A 556 -17.91 10.42 2.26
C THR A 556 -18.86 10.63 3.45
N GLY A 557 -18.52 10.13 4.64
CA GLY A 557 -19.31 10.31 5.85
C GLY A 557 -18.69 9.66 7.07
N ARG A 558 -19.38 9.77 8.21
CA ARG A 558 -19.04 9.05 9.44
C ARG A 558 -19.11 7.53 9.19
N GLY A 559 -18.11 6.80 9.68
CA GLY A 559 -18.08 5.34 9.58
C GLY A 559 -17.62 4.79 8.22
N ALA A 560 -17.03 5.62 7.35
CA ALA A 560 -16.36 5.13 6.16
C ALA A 560 -15.27 4.12 6.53
N ARG A 561 -15.11 3.07 5.71
CA ARG A 561 -14.14 2.00 5.94
C ARG A 561 -13.24 1.78 4.74
N LEU A 562 -12.03 1.28 5.02
CA LEU A 562 -11.04 0.90 4.05
C LEU A 562 -10.62 -0.54 4.30
N GLU A 563 -10.71 -1.37 3.27
CA GLU A 563 -10.21 -2.74 3.29
C GLU A 563 -9.25 -2.99 2.13
N VAL A 564 -8.35 -3.95 2.28
CA VAL A 564 -7.47 -4.42 1.20
C VAL A 564 -7.88 -5.83 0.82
N VAL A 565 -8.36 -6.02 -0.41
CA VAL A 565 -8.87 -7.29 -0.93
C VAL A 565 -8.08 -7.66 -2.18
N GLY A 566 -7.18 -8.64 -2.05
CA GLY A 566 -6.19 -8.93 -3.10
C GLY A 566 -5.36 -7.68 -3.43
N GLY A 567 -5.34 -7.28 -4.71
CA GLY A 567 -4.67 -6.07 -5.20
C GLY A 567 -5.50 -4.78 -5.17
N VAL A 568 -6.66 -4.79 -4.51
CA VAL A 568 -7.68 -3.73 -4.62
C VAL A 568 -7.95 -3.11 -3.25
N LEU A 569 -7.98 -1.77 -3.21
CA LEU A 569 -8.44 -1.01 -2.04
C LEU A 569 -9.96 -0.83 -2.16
N VAL A 570 -10.69 -1.35 -1.18
CA VAL A 570 -12.15 -1.26 -1.10
C VAL A 570 -12.51 -0.16 -0.11
N VAL A 571 -13.02 0.95 -0.62
CA VAL A 571 -13.54 2.05 0.20
C VAL A 571 -15.04 1.90 0.31
N VAL A 572 -15.48 1.51 1.51
CA VAL A 572 -16.90 1.51 1.86
C VAL A 572 -17.26 2.91 2.35
N PRO A 573 -18.28 3.54 1.75
CA PRO A 573 -18.63 4.91 2.09
C PRO A 573 -19.12 5.00 3.55
N GLY A 574 -19.11 6.21 4.09
CA GLY A 574 -19.76 6.48 5.36
C GLY A 574 -21.26 6.74 5.18
N VAL A 575 -21.92 7.12 6.27
CA VAL A 575 -23.36 7.44 6.28
C VAL A 575 -23.73 8.43 5.18
N GLY A 576 -24.77 8.12 4.40
CA GLY A 576 -25.36 9.01 3.39
C GLY A 576 -24.86 8.84 1.95
N ASN A 577 -24.04 7.82 1.66
CA ASN A 577 -23.61 7.50 0.30
C ASN A 577 -23.81 6.00 0.01
N SER A 578 -24.17 5.66 -1.23
CA SER A 578 -24.64 4.35 -1.67
C SER A 578 -23.69 3.65 -2.64
N SER A 579 -22.40 4.05 -2.70
CA SER A 579 -21.43 3.45 -3.62
C SER A 579 -20.12 3.06 -2.94
N ILE A 580 -19.71 1.80 -3.13
CA ILE A 580 -18.40 1.27 -2.78
C ILE A 580 -17.42 1.66 -3.89
N CYS A 581 -16.29 2.25 -3.51
CA CYS A 581 -15.23 2.58 -4.46
C CYS A 581 -14.16 1.50 -4.43
N LEU A 582 -13.85 0.93 -5.59
CA LEU A 582 -12.73 0.02 -5.78
C LEU A 582 -11.60 0.80 -6.44
N TYR A 583 -10.40 0.72 -5.85
CA TYR A 583 -9.18 1.24 -6.45
C TYR A 583 -8.19 0.10 -6.68
N ASP A 584 -7.92 -0.20 -7.95
CA ASP A 584 -6.94 -1.20 -8.35
C ASP A 584 -5.53 -0.60 -8.25
N THR A 585 -4.72 -1.17 -7.35
CA THR A 585 -3.37 -0.65 -7.08
C THR A 585 -2.37 -0.93 -8.19
N ALA A 586 -2.64 -1.90 -9.07
CA ALA A 586 -1.77 -2.25 -10.19
C ALA A 586 -2.04 -1.33 -11.40
N THR A 587 -3.31 -1.04 -11.69
CA THR A 587 -3.69 -0.24 -12.86
C THR A 587 -3.88 1.25 -12.54
N GLY A 588 -4.05 1.61 -11.27
CA GLY A 588 -4.43 2.97 -10.86
C GLY A 588 -5.88 3.34 -11.18
N GLY A 589 -6.67 2.38 -11.67
CA GLY A 589 -8.08 2.58 -12.01
C GLY A 589 -8.98 2.62 -10.77
N ALA A 590 -9.93 3.57 -10.75
CA ALA A 590 -10.97 3.64 -9.74
C ALA A 590 -12.35 3.36 -10.37
N SER A 591 -13.17 2.54 -9.71
CA SER A 591 -14.56 2.27 -10.12
C SER A 591 -15.51 2.39 -8.94
N LEU A 592 -16.72 2.91 -9.21
CA LEU A 592 -17.78 3.04 -8.21
C LEU A 592 -18.85 1.99 -8.50
N HIS A 593 -19.20 1.23 -7.47
CA HIS A 593 -20.21 0.19 -7.53
C HIS A 593 -21.33 0.53 -6.57
N PRO A 594 -22.60 0.45 -6.98
CA PRO A 594 -23.71 0.62 -6.05
C PRO A 594 -23.63 -0.45 -4.96
N VAL A 595 -23.93 -0.06 -3.72
CA VAL A 595 -24.29 -1.00 -2.67
C VAL A 595 -25.56 -1.72 -3.14
N ALA A 596 -25.78 -2.96 -2.68
CA ALA A 596 -26.87 -3.82 -3.15
C ALA A 596 -28.23 -3.10 -3.11
N GLU A 597 -29.22 -3.56 -3.87
CA GLU A 597 -30.53 -2.89 -3.95
C GLU A 597 -31.20 -2.80 -2.55
N GLY A 598 -31.33 -1.56 -2.05
CA GLY A 598 -31.90 -1.22 -0.75
C GLY A 598 -31.43 0.17 -0.30
N VAL A 599 -32.24 0.89 0.47
CA VAL A 599 -31.80 2.16 1.09
C VAL A 599 -30.98 1.78 2.32
N PHE A 600 -29.65 1.85 2.19
CA PHE A 600 -28.72 1.58 3.29
C PHE A 600 -28.08 2.89 3.73
N THR A 601 -28.23 3.25 5.01
CA THR A 601 -27.75 4.55 5.51
C THR A 601 -26.56 4.44 6.45
N ASP A 602 -26.39 3.33 7.16
CA ASP A 602 -25.35 3.19 8.17
C ASP A 602 -24.41 2.02 7.86
N TYR A 603 -23.11 2.30 7.89
CA TYR A 603 -22.03 1.33 7.80
C TYR A 603 -21.34 1.25 9.16
N THR A 604 -21.39 0.09 9.80
CA THR A 604 -20.85 -0.06 11.16
C THR A 604 -19.49 -0.74 11.17
N SER A 605 -19.29 -1.74 10.30
CA SER A 605 -18.08 -2.55 10.26
C SER A 605 -17.86 -3.22 8.91
N THR A 606 -16.60 -3.50 8.60
CA THR A 606 -16.16 -4.29 7.44
C THR A 606 -15.24 -5.42 7.88
N ALA A 607 -15.11 -6.44 7.04
CA ALA A 607 -14.05 -7.44 7.12
C ALA A 607 -13.72 -7.96 5.73
N ALA A 608 -12.45 -8.24 5.46
CA ALA A 608 -11.99 -8.82 4.20
C ALA A 608 -11.33 -10.19 4.41
N CYS A 609 -11.51 -11.09 3.45
CA CYS A 609 -10.83 -12.38 3.39
C CYS A 609 -10.69 -12.87 1.95
N GLY A 610 -9.46 -13.05 1.49
CA GLY A 610 -9.21 -13.47 0.11
C GLY A 610 -9.74 -12.45 -0.89
N ASP A 611 -10.74 -12.86 -1.68
CA ASP A 611 -11.45 -12.02 -2.63
C ASP A 611 -12.83 -11.56 -2.13
N LEU A 612 -13.17 -11.81 -0.86
CA LEU A 612 -14.42 -11.40 -0.25
C LEU A 612 -14.26 -10.16 0.64
N VAL A 613 -15.25 -9.28 0.60
CA VAL A 613 -15.46 -8.20 1.57
C VAL A 613 -16.87 -8.25 2.12
N CYS A 614 -16.98 -8.38 3.43
CA CYS A 614 -18.22 -8.35 4.18
C CYS A 614 -18.44 -6.95 4.72
N VAL A 615 -19.62 -6.38 4.47
CA VAL A 615 -20.00 -5.04 4.91
C VAL A 615 -21.27 -5.14 5.75
N SER A 616 -21.21 -4.66 6.99
CA SER A 616 -22.42 -4.52 7.81
C SER A 616 -23.14 -3.23 7.44
N LEU A 617 -24.41 -3.38 7.07
CA LEU A 617 -25.30 -2.33 6.58
C LEU A 617 -26.56 -2.26 7.46
N TYR A 618 -27.23 -1.11 7.44
CA TYR A 618 -28.58 -0.97 8.00
C TYR A 618 -29.62 -0.78 6.89
N ASP A 619 -30.48 -1.78 6.69
CA ASP A 619 -31.61 -1.76 5.76
C ASP A 619 -32.69 -0.84 6.32
N THR A 620 -32.79 0.39 5.83
CA THR A 620 -33.78 1.35 6.35
C THR A 620 -35.20 1.03 5.91
N VAL A 621 -35.36 0.27 4.82
CA VAL A 621 -36.69 -0.11 4.32
C VAL A 621 -37.32 -1.10 5.28
N ASN A 622 -36.54 -2.08 5.75
CA ASN A 622 -37.02 -3.11 6.67
C ASN A 622 -36.60 -2.86 8.14
N ALA A 623 -35.98 -1.71 8.42
CA ALA A 623 -35.49 -1.29 9.73
C ALA A 623 -34.62 -2.34 10.44
N ARG A 624 -33.76 -3.05 9.71
CA ARG A 624 -32.94 -4.16 10.24
C ARG A 624 -31.48 -4.10 9.81
N PRO A 625 -30.53 -4.56 10.64
CA PRO A 625 -29.17 -4.72 10.20
C PRO A 625 -29.02 -5.94 9.27
N VAL A 626 -28.17 -5.80 8.27
CA VAL A 626 -27.81 -6.86 7.32
C VAL A 626 -26.30 -6.89 7.11
N VAL A 627 -25.77 -8.02 6.64
CA VAL A 627 -24.37 -8.13 6.19
C VAL A 627 -24.39 -8.51 4.73
N ALA A 628 -23.80 -7.67 3.88
CA ALA A 628 -23.60 -7.95 2.47
C ALA A 628 -22.18 -8.48 2.27
N ALA A 629 -22.06 -9.69 1.71
CA ALA A 629 -20.79 -10.25 1.28
C ALA A 629 -20.62 -9.99 -0.22
N TYR A 630 -19.57 -9.28 -0.57
CA TYR A 630 -19.21 -8.97 -1.95
C TYR A 630 -17.94 -9.72 -2.34
N ARG A 631 -17.90 -10.21 -3.58
CA ARG A 631 -16.68 -10.70 -4.20
C ARG A 631 -16.03 -9.60 -5.03
N VAL A 632 -14.73 -9.42 -4.85
CA VAL A 632 -13.90 -8.42 -5.51
C VAL A 632 -12.98 -9.13 -6.49
N SER A 633 -13.07 -8.77 -7.77
CA SER A 633 -12.17 -9.28 -8.82
C SER A 633 -11.70 -8.12 -9.68
N GLY A 634 -10.47 -7.66 -9.41
CA GLY A 634 -9.92 -6.44 -10.01
C GLY A 634 -10.84 -5.24 -9.76
N SER A 635 -11.32 -4.62 -10.84
CA SER A 635 -12.20 -3.44 -10.77
C SER A 635 -13.69 -3.78 -10.66
N THR A 636 -14.06 -5.05 -10.42
CA THR A 636 -15.46 -5.51 -10.36
C THR A 636 -15.87 -5.92 -8.96
N LEU A 637 -17.12 -5.61 -8.60
CA LEU A 637 -17.75 -5.99 -7.34
C LEU A 637 -19.05 -6.75 -7.64
N SER A 638 -19.22 -7.94 -7.09
CA SER A 638 -20.48 -8.70 -7.20
C SER A 638 -21.01 -9.07 -5.82
N LEU A 639 -22.32 -8.85 -5.60
CA LEU A 639 -22.98 -9.31 -4.39
C LEU A 639 -23.07 -10.85 -4.42
N GLU A 640 -22.43 -11.51 -3.46
CA GLU A 640 -22.46 -12.97 -3.36
C GLU A 640 -23.59 -13.43 -2.45
N ARG A 641 -23.76 -12.77 -1.29
CA ARG A 641 -24.77 -13.14 -0.32
C ARG A 641 -25.18 -11.96 0.55
N LEU A 642 -26.45 -11.94 0.95
CA LEU A 642 -27.00 -11.00 1.92
C LEU A 642 -27.52 -11.77 3.13
N TYR A 643 -27.02 -11.43 4.31
CA TYR A 643 -27.39 -12.06 5.58
C TYR A 643 -28.24 -11.09 6.40
N SER A 644 -29.43 -11.51 6.82
CA SER A 644 -30.23 -10.75 7.78
C SER A 644 -29.72 -11.04 9.19
N THR A 645 -29.35 -10.00 9.93
CA THR A 645 -29.02 -10.13 11.36
C THR A 645 -30.19 -9.60 12.16
N THR A 646 -30.98 -10.49 12.77
CA THR A 646 -32.10 -10.09 13.62
C THR A 646 -31.62 -9.80 15.04
N GLY A 647 -31.89 -8.61 15.55
CA GLY A 647 -31.74 -8.27 16.97
C GLY A 647 -30.38 -7.73 17.43
N TYR A 648 -29.36 -7.69 16.57
CA TYR A 648 -28.00 -7.27 16.96
C TYR A 648 -27.42 -6.20 16.02
N ARG A 649 -26.83 -5.16 16.60
CA ARG A 649 -25.98 -4.20 15.87
C ARG A 649 -24.54 -4.70 15.91
N LEU A 650 -23.98 -5.05 14.76
CA LEU A 650 -22.58 -5.47 14.65
C LEU A 650 -21.66 -4.26 14.85
N LEU A 651 -20.85 -4.31 15.91
CA LEU A 651 -19.86 -3.29 16.26
C LEU A 651 -18.47 -3.56 15.64
N GLY A 652 -18.25 -4.77 15.15
CA GLY A 652 -17.02 -5.20 14.49
C GLY A 652 -17.22 -6.54 13.78
N LEU A 653 -16.49 -6.77 12.69
CA LEU A 653 -16.43 -8.03 11.99
C LEU A 653 -14.98 -8.51 11.97
N ALA A 654 -14.75 -9.76 12.34
CA ALA A 654 -13.49 -10.45 12.10
C ALA A 654 -13.85 -11.75 11.37
N TYR A 655 -13.28 -11.95 10.18
CA TYR A 655 -13.52 -13.15 9.39
C TYR A 655 -12.30 -14.06 9.47
N ASP A 656 -12.46 -15.21 10.11
CA ASP A 656 -11.44 -16.25 10.11
C ASP A 656 -11.51 -17.00 8.77
N CYS A 657 -10.48 -16.83 7.94
CA CYS A 657 -10.34 -17.44 6.62
C CYS A 657 -10.14 -18.98 6.66
N SER A 658 -10.26 -19.63 7.83
CA SER A 658 -9.92 -21.04 8.04
C SER A 658 -10.93 -22.04 7.48
N ARG A 659 -12.15 -21.64 7.04
CA ARG A 659 -13.14 -22.55 6.43
C ARG A 659 -13.70 -21.97 5.12
N ARG A 660 -13.33 -22.58 3.99
CA ARG A 660 -13.97 -22.40 2.68
C ARG A 660 -15.20 -23.28 2.54
#